data_AF-A0A6V8EZC4-F1
#
_entry.id   AF-A0A6V8EZC4-F1
#
_cell.length_a   1.000
_cell.length_b   1.000
_cell.length_c   1.000
_cell.angle_alpha   90.00
_cell.angle_beta   90.00
_cell.angle_gamma   90.00
#
_symmetry.space_group_name_H-M   'P 1'
#
loop_
_entity.id
_entity.type
_entity.pdbx_description
1 polymer ?
#
loop_
_entity_poly.entity_id
_entity_poly.type
_entity_poly.pdbx_seq_one_letter_code
_entity_poly.pdbx_strand_id
1 'polypeptide(L)'
;DTTPTAYYDDPNAFGTVDDTTQYLVDDWNAYLATYGKTPAQYAVPADPIQAAADIATHNWASSQTAVVAVDGSGFEDTVKTVLKKTATLKRQASVETIAGDSTKIRNIGGAAGYPMFLGPKWCALNVSMFGTGGATPTIGAILPLYMTMAQDWWPSPYDAEGPKTDMYYPVNKAGIWVAGSDIVASTWTMKITKYAGERYRFKVTGADSVINAKLTTTEASDLLVFLIDPQGNLRAPTIGAWNGPVNPIHVWNGLENPPINPWRNWHPAPHTEYSAEVLHPETGTWTAIVVPRDANGSNVKFTLTVDVRTVSTDRADATISAANAAVIASLNHFPLLYVTKDSIPAATAAAFTTLGVTKVIFVERNGIGSAVTGLPTIQKDLKTMQEIVDEIKSYPASENYVTVTSTKTGDGFFAPAAMLAAYHGSPVIRVEDAPNGDPATVAQRIHTWQRWDGDFYHGSRSTGHLPQATATVEQNKLKVYLTLVKFFLGANVTVPTYGLDAKRYWNEEMVTKFYDYIDALKLDKVGQQEGYVTVAPRDDITLELHSALMGNNSYAGDIPGDTPAYTNDIVIRNVLYPALIYANTNRDITTSQLMNYPDGGSWKTNDGKTTPSFSSRDVKNSFSSHLRTYEGHCLWVAHLERMNEGASVMYYSGHGTGGSGISGQYVQTDDCNYPDQIWWDAWRGYMFDNWKTSRDNGMVWYNAEPPTLYDIIQYKWVDQLMGNLHSQADFYMSCTSADGDMPMIYLDHGAVCMYGNAGTGLCPEADLQDDMFFRDVMIKGDPIGPAFSKQVWLHYRDFTTLDPTSMYGSSSMQVTTIQCIYGDPNLIVYSPEWHSPVPVDA
;
A
#
# COMPACT_ATOMS: atom_id res chain seq x y z
N ASP A 1 -8.70 -13.67 17.32
CA ASP A 1 -8.83 -12.23 17.10
C ASP A 1 -10.12 -12.00 16.33
N THR A 2 -11.15 -11.45 16.97
CA THR A 2 -12.47 -11.25 16.35
C THR A 2 -12.55 -9.92 15.59
N THR A 3 -11.41 -9.29 15.29
CA THR A 3 -11.38 -8.07 14.48
C THR A 3 -11.97 -8.38 13.10
N PRO A 4 -12.99 -7.63 12.64
CA PRO A 4 -13.59 -7.86 11.33
C PRO A 4 -12.57 -7.61 10.21
N THR A 5 -12.60 -8.46 9.19
CA THR A 5 -11.83 -8.30 7.93
C THR A 5 -12.71 -7.70 6.83
N ALA A 6 -13.69 -6.88 7.21
CA ALA A 6 -14.63 -6.27 6.26
C ALA A 6 -14.19 -4.86 5.88
N TYR A 7 -13.96 -4.66 4.58
CA TYR A 7 -13.42 -3.40 4.04
C TYR A 7 -14.48 -2.41 3.53
N TYR A 8 -15.76 -2.77 3.64
CA TYR A 8 -16.89 -1.96 3.17
C TYR A 8 -17.92 -1.75 4.28
N ASP A 9 -18.54 -0.57 4.33
CA ASP A 9 -19.55 -0.17 5.33
C ASP A 9 -20.88 -0.95 5.20
N ASP A 10 -20.86 -2.27 5.41
CA ASP A 10 -22.02 -3.17 5.36
C ASP A 10 -22.25 -3.84 6.74
N PRO A 11 -23.46 -3.73 7.34
CA PRO A 11 -23.81 -4.39 8.59
C PRO A 11 -23.83 -5.93 8.55
N ASN A 12 -23.58 -6.57 7.40
CA ASN A 12 -23.41 -8.02 7.25
C ASN A 12 -21.95 -8.44 7.01
N ALA A 13 -20.98 -7.58 7.36
CA ALA A 13 -19.52 -7.82 7.33
C ALA A 13 -19.14 -9.30 7.53
N PHE A 14 -18.46 -9.87 6.55
CA PHE A 14 -18.06 -11.28 6.50
C PHE A 14 -16.62 -11.42 7.01
N GLY A 15 -16.31 -12.55 7.64
CA GLY A 15 -14.98 -12.85 8.12
C GLY A 15 -14.50 -12.06 9.33
N THR A 16 -13.50 -12.63 9.98
CA THR A 16 -12.70 -12.07 11.05
C THR A 16 -11.28 -12.58 10.91
N VAL A 17 -10.32 -11.96 11.61
CA VAL A 17 -8.95 -12.49 11.67
C VAL A 17 -8.94 -13.96 12.13
N ASP A 18 -9.85 -14.36 13.03
CA ASP A 18 -10.00 -15.78 13.43
C ASP A 18 -10.34 -16.72 12.26
N ASP A 19 -11.09 -16.27 11.25
CA ASP A 19 -11.39 -17.06 10.06
C ASP A 19 -10.13 -17.25 9.19
N THR A 20 -9.34 -16.19 9.00
CA THR A 20 -8.02 -16.26 8.34
C THR A 20 -7.06 -17.19 9.07
N THR A 21 -6.99 -17.09 10.40
CA THR A 21 -6.20 -18.00 11.24
C THR A 21 -6.69 -19.44 11.08
N GLN A 22 -8.00 -19.66 11.03
CA GLN A 22 -8.59 -21.00 10.88
C GLN A 22 -8.21 -21.63 9.54
N TYR A 23 -8.21 -20.87 8.44
CA TYR A 23 -7.71 -21.36 7.14
C TYR A 23 -6.25 -21.82 7.20
N LEU A 24 -5.38 -21.07 7.89
CA LEU A 24 -3.98 -21.45 8.09
C LEU A 24 -3.85 -22.73 8.92
N VAL A 25 -4.61 -22.83 10.02
CA VAL A 25 -4.62 -24.01 10.90
C VAL A 25 -5.14 -25.25 10.17
N ASP A 26 -6.17 -25.10 9.35
CA ASP A 26 -6.74 -26.19 8.55
C ASP A 26 -5.75 -26.71 7.52
N ASP A 27 -5.07 -25.81 6.79
CA ASP A 27 -4.01 -26.19 5.85
C ASP A 27 -2.86 -26.91 6.57
N TRP A 28 -2.41 -26.38 7.72
CA TRP A 28 -1.35 -27.02 8.51
C TRP A 28 -1.75 -28.42 8.99
N ASN A 29 -2.97 -28.59 9.50
CA ASN A 29 -3.49 -29.87 9.94
C ASN A 29 -3.62 -30.87 8.78
N ALA A 30 -4.12 -30.42 7.63
CA ALA A 30 -4.24 -31.25 6.43
C ALA A 30 -2.87 -31.73 5.97
N TYR A 31 -1.86 -30.85 5.94
CA TYR A 31 -0.48 -31.21 5.64
C TYR A 31 0.08 -32.24 6.64
N LEU A 32 -0.03 -31.99 7.95
CA LEU A 32 0.47 -32.94 8.98
C LEU A 32 -0.23 -34.30 8.92
N ALA A 33 -1.52 -34.33 8.59
CA ALA A 33 -2.29 -35.56 8.44
C ALA A 33 -1.74 -36.47 7.33
N THR A 34 -1.15 -35.90 6.26
CA THR A 34 -0.48 -36.70 5.21
C THR A 34 0.71 -37.51 5.74
N TYR A 35 1.27 -37.10 6.87
CA TYR A 35 2.36 -37.79 7.59
C TYR A 35 1.88 -38.54 8.84
N GLY A 36 0.57 -38.59 9.11
CA GLY A 36 0.01 -39.20 10.32
C GLY A 36 0.40 -38.47 11.61
N LYS A 37 0.67 -37.16 11.53
CA LYS A 37 1.07 -36.31 12.66
C LYS A 37 -0.07 -35.37 13.06
N THR A 38 -0.01 -34.89 14.30
CA THR A 38 -0.93 -33.89 14.86
C THR A 38 -0.12 -32.76 15.49
N PRO A 39 -0.55 -31.49 15.42
CA PRO A 39 0.19 -30.40 16.04
C PRO A 39 0.07 -30.48 17.57
N ALA A 40 1.14 -30.09 18.26
CA ALA A 40 1.07 -29.78 19.67
C ALA A 40 0.50 -28.36 19.85
N GLN A 41 -0.44 -28.21 20.77
CA GLN A 41 -0.98 -26.89 21.14
C GLN A 41 -0.27 -26.38 22.39
N TYR A 42 0.18 -25.14 22.34
CA TYR A 42 0.79 -24.45 23.48
C TYR A 42 0.07 -23.14 23.75
N ALA A 43 -0.44 -22.98 24.97
CA ALA A 43 -1.09 -21.76 25.40
C ALA A 43 -0.02 -20.78 25.92
N VAL A 44 0.27 -19.73 25.14
CA VAL A 44 1.27 -18.73 25.49
C VAL A 44 0.77 -17.87 26.66
N PRO A 45 1.51 -17.77 27.78
CA PRO A 45 1.18 -16.87 28.88
C PRO A 45 1.12 -15.40 28.45
N ALA A 46 0.24 -14.61 29.08
CA ALA A 46 0.10 -13.18 28.77
C ALA A 46 1.30 -12.32 29.22
N ASP A 47 2.02 -12.75 30.26
CA ASP A 47 3.26 -12.10 30.70
C ASP A 47 4.41 -12.60 29.80
N PRO A 48 5.06 -11.73 29.01
CA PRO A 48 6.12 -12.12 28.08
C PRO A 48 7.34 -12.73 28.79
N ILE A 49 7.65 -12.31 30.02
CA ILE A 49 8.76 -12.85 30.80
C ILE A 49 8.44 -14.30 31.20
N GLN A 50 7.23 -14.55 31.68
CA GLN A 50 6.78 -15.89 32.05
C GLN A 50 6.68 -16.79 30.81
N ALA A 51 6.10 -16.28 29.72
CA ALA A 51 5.98 -17.00 28.46
C ALA A 51 7.33 -17.46 27.91
N ALA A 52 8.32 -16.56 27.86
CA ALA A 52 9.66 -16.91 27.39
C ALA A 52 10.34 -17.97 28.28
N ALA A 53 10.21 -17.85 29.61
CA ALA A 53 10.77 -18.82 30.55
C ALA A 53 10.11 -20.21 30.41
N ASP A 54 8.79 -20.27 30.26
CA ASP A 54 8.06 -21.53 30.10
C ASP A 54 8.38 -22.20 28.77
N ILE A 55 8.39 -21.44 27.66
CA ILE A 55 8.80 -21.95 26.34
C ILE A 55 10.23 -22.48 26.40
N ALA A 56 11.16 -21.72 27.00
CA ALA A 56 12.56 -22.12 27.09
C ALA A 56 12.75 -23.41 27.91
N THR A 57 12.11 -23.51 29.08
CA THR A 57 12.25 -24.69 29.95
C THR A 57 11.46 -25.92 29.48
N HIS A 58 10.46 -25.72 28.61
CA HIS A 58 9.73 -26.82 27.99
C HIS A 58 10.49 -27.42 26.80
N ASN A 59 11.11 -26.59 25.96
CA ASN A 59 11.70 -27.03 24.69
C ASN A 59 13.20 -27.34 24.77
N TRP A 60 13.93 -26.83 25.77
CA TRP A 60 15.34 -27.15 25.97
C TRP A 60 15.54 -27.98 27.24
N ALA A 61 16.18 -29.15 27.10
CA ALA A 61 16.64 -29.92 28.26
C ALA A 61 17.78 -29.22 29.02
N SER A 62 18.63 -28.48 28.29
CA SER A 62 19.68 -27.63 28.83
C SER A 62 20.17 -26.66 27.75
N SER A 63 20.69 -25.50 28.15
CA SER A 63 21.47 -24.63 27.27
C SER A 63 22.52 -23.87 28.06
N GLN A 64 23.79 -23.93 27.63
CA GLN A 64 24.87 -23.18 28.27
C GLN A 64 24.74 -21.65 28.03
N THR A 65 24.13 -21.27 26.90
CA THR A 65 23.97 -19.88 26.46
C THR A 65 22.50 -19.54 26.27
N ALA A 66 22.08 -18.36 26.70
CA ALA A 66 20.77 -17.80 26.37
C ALA A 66 20.94 -16.44 25.68
N VAL A 67 19.96 -16.08 24.85
CA VAL A 67 19.82 -14.69 24.37
C VAL A 67 18.89 -13.97 25.32
N VAL A 68 19.27 -12.76 25.74
CA VAL A 68 18.51 -11.96 26.70
C VAL A 68 18.18 -10.61 26.07
N ALA A 69 16.96 -10.14 26.29
CA ALA A 69 16.52 -8.78 25.94
C ALA A 69 15.72 -8.15 27.09
N VAL A 70 15.55 -6.83 27.06
CA VAL A 70 14.68 -6.13 28.02
C VAL A 70 13.22 -6.24 27.57
N ASP A 71 12.33 -6.63 28.48
CA ASP A 71 10.89 -6.59 28.27
C ASP A 71 10.40 -5.13 28.17
N GLY A 72 9.72 -4.83 27.06
CA GLY A 72 9.19 -3.51 26.76
C GLY A 72 7.75 -3.26 27.24
N SER A 73 7.06 -4.30 27.74
CA SER A 73 5.61 -4.25 28.01
C SER A 73 5.19 -3.18 29.02
N GLY A 74 6.08 -2.81 29.94
CA GLY A 74 5.84 -1.78 30.96
C GLY A 74 6.12 -0.33 30.53
N PHE A 75 6.63 -0.09 29.32
CA PHE A 75 6.94 1.26 28.84
C PHE A 75 5.75 1.90 28.13
N GLU A 76 5.35 3.10 28.59
CA GLU A 76 4.25 3.85 28.00
C GLU A 76 4.74 5.02 27.15
N ASP A 77 4.02 5.30 26.06
CA ASP A 77 4.18 6.51 25.28
C ASP A 77 3.67 7.73 26.05
N THR A 78 4.15 8.92 25.72
CA THR A 78 3.64 10.16 26.31
C THR A 78 2.65 10.83 25.37
N VAL A 79 1.52 11.32 25.89
CA VAL A 79 0.52 12.07 25.12
C VAL A 79 0.41 13.48 25.67
N LYS A 80 0.50 14.48 24.78
CA LYS A 80 0.36 15.89 25.16
C LYS A 80 -0.61 16.61 24.25
N THR A 81 -1.62 17.24 24.83
CA THR A 81 -2.44 18.23 24.13
C THR A 81 -1.62 19.48 23.82
N VAL A 82 -1.26 19.65 22.55
CA VAL A 82 -0.47 20.80 22.07
C VAL A 82 -1.35 21.96 21.61
N LEU A 83 -2.63 21.69 21.31
CA LEU A 83 -3.62 22.69 20.98
C LEU A 83 -4.99 22.27 21.52
N LYS A 84 -5.69 23.19 22.19
CA LYS A 84 -7.11 23.06 22.48
C LYS A 84 -7.78 24.40 22.27
N LYS A 85 -8.74 24.47 21.34
CA LYS A 85 -9.40 25.73 21.01
C LYS A 85 -10.88 25.55 20.73
N THR A 86 -11.69 26.32 21.46
CA THR A 86 -13.12 26.44 21.24
C THR A 86 -13.40 27.76 20.54
N ALA A 87 -14.11 27.69 19.42
CA ALA A 87 -14.46 28.85 18.60
C ALA A 87 -15.85 28.68 17.98
N THR A 88 -16.32 29.72 17.30
CA THR A 88 -17.54 29.67 16.49
C THR A 88 -17.20 30.07 15.06
N LEU A 89 -17.26 29.09 14.16
CA LEU A 89 -16.98 29.31 12.76
C LEU A 89 -18.13 30.09 12.12
N LYS A 90 -17.83 31.28 11.60
CA LYS A 90 -18.79 32.07 10.83
C LYS A 90 -18.86 31.54 9.41
N ARG A 91 -20.01 30.98 9.01
CA ARG A 91 -20.14 30.41 7.66
C ARG A 91 -20.18 31.52 6.62
N GLN A 92 -19.21 31.51 5.73
CA GLN A 92 -19.09 32.48 4.63
C GLN A 92 -18.49 31.79 3.42
N ALA A 93 -19.14 31.94 2.27
CA ALA A 93 -18.62 31.46 0.99
C ALA A 93 -18.62 32.59 -0.04
N SER A 94 -17.75 32.49 -1.05
CA SER A 94 -17.74 33.37 -2.22
C SER A 94 -17.77 32.50 -3.47
N VAL A 95 -18.67 32.82 -4.39
CA VAL A 95 -18.81 32.10 -5.66
C VAL A 95 -18.42 33.01 -6.81
N GLU A 96 -17.63 32.49 -7.75
CA GLU A 96 -17.28 33.16 -9.00
C GLU A 96 -17.47 32.18 -10.17
N THR A 97 -17.83 32.69 -11.34
CA THR A 97 -18.03 31.89 -12.55
C THR A 97 -17.11 32.42 -13.66
N ILE A 98 -16.39 31.51 -14.32
CA ILE A 98 -15.42 31.80 -15.38
C ILE A 98 -15.77 30.95 -16.61
N ALA A 99 -15.97 31.60 -17.75
CA ALA A 99 -16.11 30.93 -19.04
C ALA A 99 -14.74 30.39 -19.52
N GLY A 100 -14.72 29.26 -20.20
CA GLY A 100 -13.47 28.59 -20.59
C GLY A 100 -12.68 29.26 -21.70
N ASP A 101 -13.25 30.25 -22.39
CA ASP A 101 -12.57 31.14 -23.35
C ASP A 101 -12.24 32.52 -22.76
N SER A 102 -12.38 32.68 -21.44
CA SER A 102 -12.13 33.96 -20.79
C SER A 102 -10.68 34.41 -20.93
N THR A 103 -10.46 35.68 -21.27
CA THR A 103 -9.14 36.32 -21.28
C THR A 103 -8.45 36.37 -19.91
N LYS A 104 -9.16 36.01 -18.83
CA LYS A 104 -8.60 35.85 -17.48
C LYS A 104 -7.82 34.54 -17.31
N ILE A 105 -8.05 33.54 -18.16
CA ILE A 105 -7.32 32.28 -18.14
C ILE A 105 -5.91 32.52 -18.69
N ARG A 106 -4.90 32.03 -17.96
CA ARG A 106 -3.49 32.14 -18.33
C ARG A 106 -2.89 30.74 -18.42
N ASN A 107 -1.96 30.55 -19.35
CA ASN A 107 -1.12 29.36 -19.36
C ASN A 107 0.04 29.56 -18.36
N ILE A 108 0.10 28.71 -17.35
CA ILE A 108 1.10 28.75 -16.27
C ILE A 108 1.80 27.40 -16.24
N GLY A 109 2.99 27.31 -16.82
CA GLY A 109 3.77 26.05 -16.82
C GLY A 109 3.08 24.91 -17.56
N GLY A 110 2.34 25.22 -18.64
CA GLY A 110 1.59 24.24 -19.43
C GLY A 110 0.13 24.08 -19.01
N ALA A 111 -0.25 24.51 -17.79
CA ALA A 111 -1.62 24.43 -17.30
C ALA A 111 -2.40 25.70 -17.61
N ALA A 112 -3.57 25.58 -18.26
CA ALA A 112 -4.45 26.72 -18.50
C ALA A 112 -5.39 26.93 -17.30
N GLY A 113 -5.31 28.09 -16.64
CA GLY A 113 -6.26 28.37 -15.57
C GLY A 113 -6.36 29.81 -15.13
N TYR A 114 -7.37 30.08 -14.32
CA TYR A 114 -7.66 31.38 -13.73
C TYR A 114 -6.88 31.55 -12.41
N PRO A 115 -5.83 32.40 -12.38
CA PRO A 115 -5.10 32.66 -11.15
C PRO A 115 -5.90 33.56 -10.22
N MET A 116 -5.95 33.21 -8.94
CA MET A 116 -6.65 33.95 -7.90
C MET A 116 -5.83 34.03 -6.62
N PHE A 117 -5.87 35.18 -5.95
CA PHE A 117 -5.29 35.30 -4.62
C PHE A 117 -6.28 34.82 -3.56
N LEU A 118 -5.87 33.82 -2.77
CA LEU A 118 -6.61 33.31 -1.63
C LEU A 118 -5.91 33.74 -0.35
N GLY A 119 -6.43 34.77 0.29
CA GLY A 119 -5.94 35.25 1.58
C GLY A 119 -6.26 34.30 2.74
N PRO A 120 -5.77 34.59 3.96
CA PRO A 120 -5.86 33.71 5.14
C PRO A 120 -7.29 33.36 5.62
N LYS A 121 -8.32 34.03 5.09
CA LYS A 121 -9.72 33.72 5.37
C LYS A 121 -10.19 32.44 4.66
N TRP A 122 -9.74 32.24 3.41
CA TRP A 122 -10.23 31.15 2.56
C TRP A 122 -9.45 29.88 2.89
N CYS A 123 -10.14 28.83 3.31
CA CYS A 123 -9.57 27.58 3.81
C CYS A 123 -9.85 26.37 2.92
N ALA A 124 -10.80 26.45 2.00
CA ALA A 124 -11.01 25.43 0.97
C ALA A 124 -11.55 26.04 -0.32
N LEU A 125 -11.39 25.30 -1.41
CA LEU A 125 -11.97 25.55 -2.72
C LEU A 125 -12.84 24.38 -3.14
N ASN A 126 -13.92 24.67 -3.85
CA ASN A 126 -14.61 23.72 -4.69
C ASN A 126 -14.65 24.27 -6.11
N VAL A 127 -14.33 23.44 -7.08
CA VAL A 127 -14.44 23.76 -8.50
C VAL A 127 -15.43 22.81 -9.11
N SER A 128 -16.40 23.38 -9.84
CA SER A 128 -17.34 22.60 -10.65
C SER A 128 -17.27 23.10 -12.07
N MET A 129 -17.23 22.19 -13.04
CA MET A 129 -17.22 22.49 -14.46
C MET A 129 -18.44 21.90 -15.16
N PHE A 130 -19.05 22.70 -16.03
CA PHE A 130 -20.27 22.37 -16.78
C PHE A 130 -20.01 22.54 -18.28
N GLY A 131 -20.47 21.60 -19.12
CA GLY A 131 -20.29 21.62 -20.59
C GLY A 131 -18.87 21.26 -21.04
N THR A 132 -18.26 20.25 -20.42
CA THR A 132 -16.79 20.08 -20.33
C THR A 132 -16.08 19.96 -21.68
N GLY A 133 -16.72 19.48 -22.73
CA GLY A 133 -16.07 19.17 -24.02
C GLY A 133 -14.95 18.14 -23.90
N GLY A 134 -14.97 17.30 -22.86
CA GLY A 134 -13.84 16.43 -22.47
C GLY A 134 -12.78 17.09 -21.60
N ALA A 135 -12.99 18.33 -21.13
CA ALA A 135 -12.08 19.02 -20.22
C ALA A 135 -11.97 18.36 -18.84
N THR A 136 -10.75 18.32 -18.32
CA THR A 136 -10.42 17.90 -16.96
C THR A 136 -10.19 19.13 -16.08
N PRO A 137 -11.12 19.50 -15.17
CA PRO A 137 -10.89 20.59 -14.24
C PRO A 137 -9.70 20.30 -13.31
N THR A 138 -9.00 21.36 -12.95
CA THR A 138 -7.82 21.30 -12.08
C THR A 138 -7.86 22.39 -11.02
N ILE A 139 -7.41 22.07 -9.81
CA ILE A 139 -7.12 23.04 -8.75
C ILE A 139 -5.65 22.90 -8.42
N GLY A 140 -4.98 24.01 -8.15
CA GLY A 140 -3.69 23.88 -7.51
C GLY A 140 -3.08 25.17 -6.99
N ALA A 141 -2.06 25.01 -6.15
CA ALA A 141 -1.32 26.12 -5.56
C ALA A 141 -0.17 26.53 -6.48
N ILE A 142 -0.09 27.81 -6.84
CA ILE A 142 1.02 28.37 -7.63
C ILE A 142 2.09 28.96 -6.71
N LEU A 143 1.68 29.80 -5.76
CA LEU A 143 2.57 30.38 -4.76
C LEU A 143 1.97 30.15 -3.36
N PRO A 144 2.72 29.57 -2.40
CA PRO A 144 4.17 29.31 -2.44
C PRO A 144 4.60 27.87 -2.84
N LEU A 145 3.68 26.96 -3.22
CA LEU A 145 3.98 25.51 -3.29
C LEU A 145 4.34 24.98 -4.69
N TYR A 146 3.58 25.37 -5.73
CA TYR A 146 3.77 24.94 -7.13
C TYR A 146 3.62 23.42 -7.44
N MET A 147 3.44 22.57 -6.41
CA MET A 147 3.32 21.11 -6.54
C MET A 147 2.02 20.52 -5.98
N THR A 148 1.16 21.36 -5.40
CA THR A 148 -0.15 20.95 -4.90
C THR A 148 -1.16 20.99 -6.03
N MET A 149 -1.78 19.86 -6.37
CA MET A 149 -2.85 19.79 -7.36
C MET A 149 -3.96 18.82 -6.93
N ALA A 150 -5.12 18.99 -7.57
CA ALA A 150 -6.18 18.00 -7.62
C ALA A 150 -6.88 18.10 -8.97
N GLN A 151 -7.43 16.99 -9.47
CA GLN A 151 -8.12 16.91 -10.76
C GLN A 151 -9.44 16.11 -10.63
N ASP A 152 -10.34 16.26 -11.61
CA ASP A 152 -11.51 15.38 -11.81
C ASP A 152 -11.53 14.95 -13.29
N TRP A 153 -10.87 13.84 -13.53
CA TRP A 153 -10.57 13.29 -14.86
C TRP A 153 -11.49 12.14 -15.27
N TRP A 154 -12.24 11.52 -14.36
CA TRP A 154 -13.06 10.35 -14.73
C TRP A 154 -14.38 10.77 -15.38
N PRO A 155 -14.75 10.21 -16.54
CA PRO A 155 -15.94 10.61 -17.27
C PRO A 155 -17.25 10.61 -16.45
N SER A 156 -18.29 11.22 -17.01
CA SER A 156 -19.57 11.47 -16.34
C SER A 156 -20.71 11.53 -17.35
N PRO A 157 -21.77 10.70 -17.32
CA PRO A 157 -21.92 9.29 -16.92
C PRO A 157 -21.55 8.28 -18.04
N TYR A 158 -21.39 6.98 -17.74
CA TYR A 158 -21.08 5.90 -18.72
C TYR A 158 -19.85 6.15 -19.62
N ASP A 159 -18.71 6.56 -19.06
CA ASP A 159 -17.54 6.93 -19.88
C ASP A 159 -17.82 8.09 -20.88
N ALA A 160 -18.97 8.77 -20.76
CA ALA A 160 -19.36 9.91 -21.59
C ALA A 160 -19.11 11.26 -20.91
N GLU A 161 -19.39 12.33 -21.63
CA GLU A 161 -19.14 13.70 -21.17
C GLU A 161 -20.29 14.26 -20.33
N GLY A 162 -19.96 14.92 -19.21
CA GLY A 162 -20.95 15.49 -18.31
C GLY A 162 -20.35 16.37 -17.21
N PRO A 163 -21.18 16.92 -16.32
CA PRO A 163 -20.73 17.82 -15.27
C PRO A 163 -19.72 17.16 -14.33
N LYS A 164 -18.77 17.98 -13.91
CA LYS A 164 -17.61 17.65 -13.08
C LYS A 164 -17.68 18.48 -11.82
N THR A 165 -18.05 17.93 -10.68
CA THR A 165 -18.56 18.74 -9.54
C THR A 165 -18.03 18.36 -8.16
N ASP A 166 -17.24 17.29 -8.09
CA ASP A 166 -16.75 16.64 -6.87
C ASP A 166 -15.38 17.13 -6.40
N MET A 167 -14.73 18.04 -7.12
CA MET A 167 -13.48 18.64 -6.67
C MET A 167 -13.67 19.57 -5.47
N TYR A 168 -13.27 19.13 -4.29
CA TYR A 168 -13.11 19.94 -3.08
C TYR A 168 -11.66 19.82 -2.61
N TYR A 169 -10.98 20.91 -2.24
CA TYR A 169 -9.58 20.84 -1.81
C TYR A 169 -9.25 21.92 -0.76
N PRO A 170 -8.51 21.59 0.32
CA PRO A 170 -8.09 22.58 1.31
C PRO A 170 -7.08 23.59 0.74
N VAL A 171 -7.25 24.87 1.09
CA VAL A 171 -6.26 25.90 0.78
C VAL A 171 -5.10 25.76 1.77
N ASN A 172 -4.17 24.84 1.49
CA ASN A 172 -3.07 24.48 2.41
C ASN A 172 -2.25 25.70 2.86
N LYS A 173 -1.93 26.60 1.93
CA LYS A 173 -1.30 27.89 2.22
C LYS A 173 -2.01 29.03 1.48
N ALA A 174 -2.16 30.16 2.18
CA ALA A 174 -2.63 31.41 1.56
C ALA A 174 -1.61 31.87 0.51
N GLY A 175 -2.10 32.37 -0.63
CA GLY A 175 -1.24 32.74 -1.75
C GLY A 175 -2.00 32.74 -3.08
N ILE A 176 -1.27 32.49 -4.18
CA ILE A 176 -1.86 32.42 -5.51
C ILE A 176 -2.22 30.98 -5.82
N TRP A 177 -3.49 30.76 -6.13
CA TRP A 177 -4.05 29.48 -6.55
C TRP A 177 -4.57 29.59 -7.97
N VAL A 178 -4.73 28.45 -8.63
CA VAL A 178 -5.32 28.36 -9.95
C VAL A 178 -6.51 27.40 -9.91
N ALA A 179 -7.58 27.77 -10.60
CA ALA A 179 -8.63 26.85 -11.02
C ALA A 179 -8.62 26.82 -12.55
N GLY A 180 -8.45 25.65 -13.12
CA GLY A 180 -8.05 25.48 -14.52
C GLY A 180 -8.66 24.27 -15.18
N SER A 181 -8.14 24.01 -16.38
CA SER A 181 -8.49 22.91 -17.25
C SER A 181 -7.26 22.52 -18.08
N ASP A 182 -7.20 21.29 -18.54
CA ASP A 182 -6.24 20.83 -19.55
C ASP A 182 -6.48 21.47 -20.93
N ILE A 183 -7.74 21.84 -21.24
CA ILE A 183 -8.13 22.51 -22.49
C ILE A 183 -8.80 23.87 -22.26
N VAL A 184 -8.49 24.84 -23.13
CA VAL A 184 -9.16 26.16 -23.20
C VAL A 184 -10.23 26.11 -24.28
N ALA A 185 -11.51 26.18 -23.90
CA ALA A 185 -12.62 26.09 -24.84
C ALA A 185 -13.83 26.91 -24.37
N SER A 186 -14.60 27.45 -25.32
CA SER A 186 -15.85 28.17 -25.02
C SER A 186 -17.01 27.24 -24.64
N THR A 187 -16.82 25.93 -24.74
CA THR A 187 -17.85 24.91 -24.47
C THR A 187 -18.14 24.77 -22.99
N TRP A 188 -17.15 25.02 -22.12
CA TRP A 188 -17.27 24.79 -20.69
C TRP A 188 -17.29 26.09 -19.87
N THR A 189 -17.92 25.99 -18.68
CA THR A 189 -17.95 27.04 -17.67
C THR A 189 -17.57 26.48 -16.30
N MET A 190 -16.65 27.15 -15.60
CA MET A 190 -16.24 26.80 -14.23
C MET A 190 -16.94 27.67 -13.19
N LYS A 191 -17.48 27.04 -12.16
CA LYS A 191 -17.95 27.65 -10.91
C LYS A 191 -16.94 27.38 -9.81
N ILE A 192 -16.38 28.43 -9.23
CA ILE A 192 -15.37 28.38 -8.18
C ILE A 192 -16.00 28.87 -6.88
N THR A 193 -16.07 28.01 -5.88
CA THR A 193 -16.59 28.32 -4.54
C THR A 193 -15.44 28.35 -3.54
N LYS A 194 -15.26 29.48 -2.85
CA LYS A 194 -14.25 29.70 -1.81
C LYS A 194 -14.93 29.60 -0.44
N TYR A 195 -14.42 28.75 0.45
CA TYR A 195 -15.00 28.53 1.79
C TYR A 195 -14.14 29.22 2.85
N ALA A 196 -14.76 30.02 3.71
CA ALA A 196 -14.09 30.60 4.86
C ALA A 196 -13.87 29.54 5.94
N GLY A 197 -12.71 29.57 6.58
CA GLY A 197 -12.36 28.67 7.67
C GLY A 197 -11.42 29.32 8.67
N GLU A 198 -10.87 28.50 9.56
CA GLU A 198 -9.87 28.92 10.54
C GLU A 198 -8.61 28.06 10.45
N ARG A 199 -7.47 28.63 10.86
CA ARG A 199 -6.16 27.98 10.83
C ARG A 199 -5.51 28.07 12.19
N TYR A 200 -5.02 26.95 12.69
CA TYR A 200 -4.38 26.84 13.99
C TYR A 200 -2.99 26.22 13.84
N ARG A 201 -1.99 26.84 14.45
CA ARG A 201 -0.61 26.37 14.38
C ARG A 201 -0.19 25.70 15.67
N PHE A 202 0.57 24.62 15.53
CA PHE A 202 1.19 23.90 16.65
C PHE A 202 2.56 23.36 16.21
N LYS A 203 3.36 22.90 17.16
CA LYS A 203 4.73 22.43 16.90
C LYS A 203 4.84 20.93 17.14
N VAL A 204 5.59 20.28 16.26
CA VAL A 204 6.08 18.89 16.39
C VAL A 204 7.59 18.94 16.43
N THR A 205 8.20 18.18 17.35
CA THR A 205 9.61 18.37 17.73
C THR A 205 10.54 17.20 17.42
N GLY A 206 10.03 16.03 17.02
CA GLY A 206 10.87 14.88 16.73
C GLY A 206 10.17 13.80 15.90
N ALA A 207 10.98 12.93 15.29
CA ALA A 207 10.52 11.86 14.40
C ALA A 207 9.60 10.86 15.11
N ASP A 208 9.76 10.64 16.42
CA ASP A 208 8.90 9.74 17.23
C ASP A 208 7.49 10.30 17.54
N SER A 209 7.09 11.43 16.95
CA SER A 209 5.77 12.03 17.20
C SER A 209 4.66 11.40 16.35
N VAL A 210 3.43 11.37 16.84
CA VAL A 210 2.20 11.06 16.09
C VAL A 210 1.20 12.18 16.37
N ILE A 211 0.55 12.72 15.34
CA ILE A 211 -0.42 13.81 15.48
C ILE A 211 -1.83 13.25 15.39
N ASN A 212 -2.67 13.50 16.39
CA ASN A 212 -4.11 13.26 16.30
C ASN A 212 -4.86 14.58 16.50
N ALA A 213 -5.60 15.02 15.47
CA ALA A 213 -6.45 16.20 15.55
C ALA A 213 -7.91 15.79 15.57
N LYS A 214 -8.62 16.16 16.64
CA LYS A 214 -10.04 15.87 16.84
C LYS A 214 -10.86 17.16 16.90
N LEU A 215 -11.84 17.25 16.02
CA LEU A 215 -12.86 18.28 16.01
C LEU A 215 -14.13 17.75 16.69
N THR A 216 -14.74 18.56 17.55
CA THR A 216 -16.00 18.21 18.23
C THR A 216 -17.00 19.36 18.17
N THR A 217 -18.28 19.03 17.99
CA THR A 217 -19.41 19.98 17.99
C THR A 217 -20.55 19.45 18.87
N THR A 218 -21.46 20.32 19.29
CA THR A 218 -22.63 19.93 20.11
C THR A 218 -23.74 19.30 19.26
N GLU A 219 -23.90 19.78 18.03
CA GLU A 219 -24.85 19.27 17.04
C GLU A 219 -24.07 18.78 15.83
N ALA A 220 -24.64 17.82 15.09
CA ALA A 220 -24.03 17.30 13.88
C ALA A 220 -23.77 18.43 12.86
N SER A 221 -22.56 18.45 12.30
CA SER A 221 -22.08 19.48 11.37
C SER A 221 -21.27 18.87 10.23
N ASP A 222 -20.97 19.68 9.23
CA ASP A 222 -20.17 19.35 8.05
C ASP A 222 -18.72 19.88 8.16
N LEU A 223 -18.26 20.18 9.37
CA LEU A 223 -16.92 20.74 9.58
C LEU A 223 -15.84 19.68 9.46
N LEU A 224 -14.82 19.94 8.65
CA LEU A 224 -13.68 19.06 8.50
C LEU A 224 -12.44 19.68 9.16
N VAL A 225 -11.50 18.83 9.60
CA VAL A 225 -10.15 19.25 9.97
C VAL A 225 -9.12 18.66 9.02
N PHE A 226 -8.20 19.51 8.53
CA PHE A 226 -7.07 19.13 7.69
C PHE A 226 -5.74 19.40 8.40
N LEU A 227 -4.76 18.52 8.21
CA LEU A 227 -3.40 18.68 8.72
C LEU A 227 -2.42 18.99 7.59
N ILE A 228 -1.76 20.14 7.71
CA ILE A 228 -0.80 20.66 6.75
C ILE A 228 0.59 20.66 7.39
N ASP A 229 1.56 20.04 6.71
CA ASP A 229 2.94 19.95 7.17
C ASP A 229 3.67 21.32 7.13
N PRO A 230 4.86 21.44 7.72
CA PRO A 230 5.63 22.70 7.71
C PRO A 230 5.92 23.23 6.30
N GLN A 231 6.10 22.34 5.32
CA GLN A 231 6.41 22.64 3.93
C GLN A 231 5.15 23.10 3.18
N GLY A 232 3.96 22.78 3.68
CA GLY A 232 2.66 23.16 3.16
C GLY A 232 1.93 22.07 2.38
N ASN A 233 2.38 20.82 2.47
CA ASN A 233 1.68 19.68 1.88
C ASN A 233 0.52 19.25 2.78
N LEU A 234 -0.54 18.77 2.15
CA LEU A 234 -1.65 18.11 2.85
C LEU A 234 -1.20 16.72 3.29
N ARG A 235 -1.47 16.36 4.54
CA ARG A 235 -1.06 15.08 5.13
C ARG A 235 -2.21 14.29 5.76
N ALA A 236 -3.32 14.95 6.08
CA ALA A 236 -4.54 14.29 6.56
C ALA A 236 -5.75 15.23 6.43
N PRO A 237 -6.98 14.71 6.35
CA PRO A 237 -7.31 13.29 6.29
C PRO A 237 -6.99 12.71 4.92
N THR A 238 -6.76 11.40 4.85
CA THR A 238 -6.75 10.66 3.57
C THR A 238 -8.21 10.48 3.13
N ILE A 239 -8.50 10.66 1.84
CA ILE A 239 -9.82 10.33 1.29
C ILE A 239 -9.96 8.81 1.29
N GLY A 240 -11.08 8.30 1.80
CA GLY A 240 -11.35 6.85 1.83
C GLY A 240 -11.39 6.22 0.44
N ALA A 241 -11.01 4.95 0.35
CA ALA A 241 -10.98 4.19 -0.89
C ALA A 241 -12.37 3.92 -1.47
N TRP A 242 -13.41 3.83 -0.64
CA TRP A 242 -14.78 3.55 -1.06
C TRP A 242 -15.78 4.64 -0.63
N ASN A 243 -16.80 4.85 -1.44
CA ASN A 243 -17.92 5.74 -1.20
C ASN A 243 -19.18 5.14 -1.82
N GLY A 244 -20.24 4.98 -1.03
CA GLY A 244 -21.55 4.50 -1.48
C GLY A 244 -21.96 3.12 -0.97
N PRO A 245 -23.16 2.63 -1.34
CA PRO A 245 -23.65 1.34 -0.91
C PRO A 245 -22.99 0.21 -1.69
N VAL A 246 -22.83 -0.95 -1.05
CA VAL A 246 -22.54 -2.18 -1.81
C VAL A 246 -23.85 -2.75 -2.36
N ASN A 247 -23.95 -2.80 -3.69
CA ASN A 247 -25.12 -3.35 -4.38
C ASN A 247 -25.14 -4.88 -4.36
N PRO A 248 -26.29 -5.53 -4.65
CA PRO A 248 -26.36 -6.97 -4.89
C PRO A 248 -25.33 -7.46 -5.92
N ILE A 249 -24.92 -8.73 -5.84
CA ILE A 249 -24.01 -9.33 -6.83
C ILE A 249 -24.58 -9.19 -8.25
N HIS A 250 -23.73 -8.89 -9.24
CA HIS A 250 -24.09 -8.57 -10.63
C HIS A 250 -24.85 -7.23 -10.81
N VAL A 251 -24.92 -6.39 -9.77
CA VAL A 251 -25.48 -5.02 -9.82
C VAL A 251 -24.41 -4.02 -9.41
N TRP A 252 -24.25 -2.94 -10.18
CA TRP A 252 -23.10 -2.05 -10.05
C TRP A 252 -23.44 -0.56 -9.87
N ASN A 253 -22.57 0.17 -9.15
CA ASN A 253 -22.68 1.61 -8.93
C ASN A 253 -22.16 2.39 -10.15
N GLY A 254 -22.90 3.41 -10.62
CA GLY A 254 -22.37 4.38 -11.59
C GLY A 254 -22.65 4.11 -13.07
N LEU A 255 -23.47 3.11 -13.39
CA LEU A 255 -24.16 2.98 -14.68
C LEU A 255 -25.49 3.75 -14.65
N GLU A 256 -25.46 5.05 -14.30
CA GLU A 256 -26.65 5.89 -14.03
C GLU A 256 -27.69 5.28 -13.08
N ASN A 257 -27.28 4.40 -12.16
CA ASN A 257 -28.16 3.87 -11.14
C ASN A 257 -27.69 4.25 -9.73
N PRO A 258 -28.29 5.29 -9.10
CA PRO A 258 -29.31 6.19 -9.63
C PRO A 258 -28.75 7.21 -10.65
N PRO A 259 -29.61 7.88 -11.44
CA PRO A 259 -29.19 8.81 -12.51
C PRO A 259 -28.33 10.00 -12.03
N ILE A 260 -28.39 10.32 -10.74
CA ILE A 260 -27.48 11.24 -10.06
C ILE A 260 -26.70 10.39 -9.06
N ASN A 261 -25.45 10.07 -9.36
CA ASN A 261 -24.61 9.25 -8.50
C ASN A 261 -23.96 10.12 -7.40
N PRO A 262 -24.46 10.11 -6.14
CA PRO A 262 -23.89 10.94 -5.08
C PRO A 262 -22.52 10.42 -4.60
N TRP A 263 -22.13 9.22 -4.99
CA TRP A 263 -20.93 8.53 -4.53
C TRP A 263 -19.67 8.89 -5.32
N ARG A 264 -19.82 9.73 -6.34
CA ARG A 264 -18.69 10.32 -7.06
C ARG A 264 -18.00 11.43 -6.29
N ASN A 265 -18.63 11.90 -5.23
CA ASN A 265 -18.12 12.99 -4.41
C ASN A 265 -17.90 12.52 -2.98
N TRP A 266 -16.69 12.71 -2.47
CA TRP A 266 -16.46 12.57 -1.03
C TRP A 266 -17.16 13.69 -0.26
N HIS A 267 -18.29 13.33 0.33
CA HIS A 267 -19.15 14.22 1.11
C HIS A 267 -19.52 13.52 2.42
N PRO A 268 -18.65 13.58 3.46
CA PRO A 268 -18.92 12.96 4.74
C PRO A 268 -20.26 13.40 5.32
N ALA A 269 -21.01 12.46 5.90
CA ALA A 269 -22.27 12.76 6.56
C ALA A 269 -22.07 13.76 7.72
N PRO A 270 -23.09 14.56 8.08
CA PRO A 270 -23.02 15.43 9.24
C PRO A 270 -22.66 14.65 10.51
N HIS A 271 -21.71 15.15 11.28
CA HIS A 271 -21.12 14.45 12.41
C HIS A 271 -20.86 15.41 13.59
N THR A 272 -20.82 14.85 14.80
CA THR A 272 -20.43 15.59 16.01
C THR A 272 -18.94 15.51 16.29
N GLU A 273 -18.25 14.55 15.67
CA GLU A 273 -16.81 14.35 15.79
C GLU A 273 -16.18 14.09 14.42
N TYR A 274 -15.01 14.67 14.17
CA TYR A 274 -14.20 14.41 12.98
C TYR A 274 -12.72 14.39 13.37
N SER A 275 -11.97 13.42 12.90
CA SER A 275 -10.54 13.29 13.20
C SER A 275 -9.66 13.22 11.95
N ALA A 276 -8.42 13.65 12.11
CA ALA A 276 -7.36 13.50 11.13
C ALA A 276 -6.06 13.13 11.87
N GLU A 277 -5.35 12.13 11.38
CA GLU A 277 -4.15 11.58 12.00
C GLU A 277 -2.95 11.57 11.05
N VAL A 278 -1.75 11.74 11.61
CA VAL A 278 -0.47 11.62 10.90
C VAL A 278 0.49 10.81 11.78
N LEU A 279 0.79 9.57 11.38
CA LEU A 279 1.71 8.66 12.08
C LEU A 279 3.19 9.05 11.93
N HIS A 280 3.59 9.51 10.75
CA HIS A 280 4.96 9.92 10.43
C HIS A 280 5.06 11.43 10.13
N PRO A 281 4.88 12.31 11.13
CA PRO A 281 4.96 13.75 10.94
C PRO A 281 6.41 14.25 10.86
N GLU A 282 6.67 15.16 9.93
CA GLU A 282 7.92 15.93 9.93
C GLU A 282 8.01 16.90 11.12
N THR A 283 9.24 17.14 11.58
CA THR A 283 9.49 18.15 12.61
C THR A 283 9.23 19.55 12.06
N GLY A 284 8.53 20.39 12.84
CA GLY A 284 8.30 21.79 12.49
C GLY A 284 6.96 22.35 12.96
N THR A 285 6.53 23.44 12.33
CA THR A 285 5.25 24.09 12.63
C THR A 285 4.17 23.60 11.69
N TRP A 286 3.24 22.83 12.23
CA TRP A 286 2.08 22.30 11.54
C TRP A 286 0.92 23.28 11.56
N THR A 287 -0.01 23.12 10.62
CA THR A 287 -1.27 23.88 10.59
C THR A 287 -2.46 22.93 10.54
N ALA A 288 -3.35 23.02 11.52
CA ALA A 288 -4.69 22.45 11.45
C ALA A 288 -5.65 23.47 10.82
N ILE A 289 -6.37 23.08 9.77
CA ILE A 289 -7.37 23.91 9.09
C ILE A 289 -8.76 23.36 9.44
N VAL A 290 -9.63 24.21 9.99
CA VAL A 290 -11.05 23.87 10.23
C VAL A 290 -11.91 24.62 9.22
N VAL A 291 -12.72 23.91 8.44
CA VAL A 291 -13.48 24.50 7.32
C VAL A 291 -14.76 23.69 7.07
N PRO A 292 -15.89 24.33 6.68
CA PRO A 292 -17.11 23.60 6.36
C PRO A 292 -17.02 22.98 4.97
N ARG A 293 -17.63 21.81 4.81
CA ARG A 293 -17.77 21.14 3.52
C ARG A 293 -18.84 21.78 2.63
N ASP A 294 -19.84 22.43 3.21
CA ASP A 294 -20.96 23.08 2.52
C ASP A 294 -20.93 24.61 2.58
N ALA A 295 -21.38 25.26 1.52
CA ALA A 295 -21.30 26.72 1.40
C ALA A 295 -22.36 27.44 2.27
N ASN A 296 -23.51 26.79 2.45
CA ASN A 296 -24.68 27.29 3.15
C ASN A 296 -24.87 26.56 4.49
N GLY A 297 -25.51 27.21 5.47
CA GLY A 297 -25.73 26.65 6.80
C GLY A 297 -25.56 27.68 7.92
N SER A 298 -25.82 27.26 9.15
CA SER A 298 -25.63 28.08 10.35
C SER A 298 -24.15 28.22 10.72
N ASN A 299 -23.86 29.18 11.63
CA ASN A 299 -22.56 29.24 12.29
C ASN A 299 -22.43 28.04 13.24
N VAL A 300 -21.24 27.43 13.27
CA VAL A 300 -21.02 26.21 14.04
C VAL A 300 -20.04 26.47 15.16
N LYS A 301 -20.44 26.17 16.40
CA LYS A 301 -19.53 26.19 17.55
C LYS A 301 -18.80 24.85 17.61
N PHE A 302 -17.47 24.90 17.68
CA PHE A 302 -16.62 23.71 17.67
C PHE A 302 -15.52 23.81 18.73
N THR A 303 -14.97 22.65 19.11
CA THR A 303 -13.70 22.53 19.83
C THR A 303 -12.74 21.66 19.03
N LEU A 304 -11.60 22.24 18.66
CA LEU A 304 -10.46 21.52 18.09
C LEU A 304 -9.47 21.17 19.20
N THR A 305 -9.16 19.89 19.32
CA THR A 305 -8.09 19.36 20.17
C THR A 305 -7.04 18.74 19.25
N VAL A 306 -5.76 19.03 19.48
CA VAL A 306 -4.65 18.34 18.82
C VAL A 306 -3.76 17.77 19.90
N ASP A 307 -3.66 16.45 19.90
CA ASP A 307 -2.79 15.68 20.77
C ASP A 307 -1.59 15.21 19.94
N VAL A 308 -0.41 15.30 20.55
CA VAL A 308 0.81 14.70 20.01
C VAL A 308 1.20 13.58 20.96
N ARG A 309 1.16 12.34 20.45
CA ARG A 309 1.77 11.19 21.11
C ARG A 309 3.25 11.14 20.72
N THR A 310 4.12 10.81 21.66
CA THR A 310 5.55 10.61 21.42
C THR A 310 5.91 9.20 21.88
N VAL A 311 6.40 8.39 20.94
CA VAL A 311 6.86 7.03 21.21
C VAL A 311 8.00 7.10 22.23
N SER A 312 7.89 6.32 23.30
CA SER A 312 8.93 6.26 24.32
C SER A 312 10.21 5.66 23.76
N THR A 313 11.35 6.31 24.01
CA THR A 313 12.68 5.78 23.61
C THR A 313 12.93 4.41 24.24
N ASP A 314 12.60 4.24 25.52
CA ASP A 314 12.72 2.94 26.20
C ASP A 314 11.85 1.87 25.52
N ARG A 315 10.62 2.25 25.14
CA ARG A 315 9.70 1.33 24.44
C ARG A 315 10.28 0.91 23.09
N ALA A 316 10.74 1.86 22.28
CA ALA A 316 11.30 1.57 20.96
C ALA A 316 12.57 0.72 21.04
N ASP A 317 13.47 1.04 21.99
CA ASP A 317 14.71 0.32 22.20
C ASP A 317 14.46 -1.11 22.69
N ALA A 318 13.55 -1.32 23.64
CA ALA A 318 13.16 -2.67 24.09
C ALA A 318 12.53 -3.47 22.95
N THR A 319 11.64 -2.85 22.16
CA THR A 319 10.93 -3.48 21.05
C THR A 319 11.89 -4.00 19.98
N ILE A 320 12.79 -3.15 19.50
CA ILE A 320 13.74 -3.54 18.44
C ILE A 320 14.83 -4.48 18.98
N SER A 321 15.21 -4.35 20.25
CA SER A 321 16.09 -5.33 20.91
C SER A 321 15.44 -6.70 21.00
N ALA A 322 14.18 -6.78 21.40
CA ALA A 322 13.43 -8.03 21.50
C ALA A 322 13.27 -8.71 20.14
N ALA A 323 12.92 -7.94 19.10
CA ALA A 323 12.79 -8.45 17.74
C ALA A 323 14.11 -9.07 17.22
N ASN A 324 15.22 -8.35 17.34
CA ASN A 324 16.52 -8.86 16.88
C ASN A 324 17.10 -9.95 17.80
N ALA A 325 16.78 -9.93 19.10
CA ALA A 325 17.11 -11.02 20.01
C ALA A 325 16.42 -12.33 19.60
N ALA A 326 15.18 -12.27 19.11
CA ALA A 326 14.49 -13.44 18.55
C ALA A 326 15.17 -13.97 17.29
N VAL A 327 15.65 -13.09 16.41
CA VAL A 327 16.45 -13.49 15.24
C VAL A 327 17.75 -14.20 15.67
N ILE A 328 18.52 -13.59 16.57
CA ILE A 328 19.78 -14.17 17.07
C ILE A 328 19.52 -15.51 17.79
N ALA A 329 18.48 -15.58 18.62
CA ALA A 329 18.09 -16.82 19.29
C ALA A 329 17.78 -17.93 18.29
N SER A 330 17.03 -17.60 17.23
CA SER A 330 16.66 -18.55 16.16
C SER A 330 17.87 -19.04 15.38
N LEU A 331 18.78 -18.14 14.98
CA LEU A 331 20.01 -18.48 14.24
C LEU A 331 20.96 -19.41 15.01
N ASN A 332 20.91 -19.39 16.35
CA ASN A 332 21.76 -20.23 17.20
C ASN A 332 21.03 -21.40 17.86
N HIS A 333 19.70 -21.47 17.71
CA HIS A 333 18.85 -22.39 18.46
C HIS A 333 19.04 -22.27 20.00
N PHE A 334 19.15 -21.03 20.49
CA PHE A 334 19.27 -20.71 21.91
C PHE A 334 17.92 -20.27 22.50
N PRO A 335 17.68 -20.50 23.80
CA PRO A 335 16.50 -19.94 24.47
C PRO A 335 16.59 -18.41 24.50
N LEU A 336 15.48 -17.76 24.12
CA LEU A 336 15.25 -16.33 24.32
C LEU A 336 14.59 -16.12 25.68
N LEU A 337 15.15 -15.21 26.48
CA LEU A 337 14.64 -14.88 27.81
C LEU A 337 14.59 -13.36 27.99
N TYR A 338 13.67 -12.87 28.83
CA TYR A 338 13.50 -11.44 29.08
C TYR A 338 13.92 -11.04 30.49
N VAL A 339 14.43 -9.81 30.63
CA VAL A 339 14.67 -9.14 31.90
C VAL A 339 13.88 -7.85 31.97
N THR A 340 13.70 -7.29 33.16
CA THR A 340 13.19 -5.91 33.28
C THR A 340 14.33 -4.92 33.05
N LYS A 341 14.03 -3.61 33.01
CA LYS A 341 15.03 -2.55 32.81
C LYS A 341 16.19 -2.60 33.81
N ASP A 342 15.93 -3.04 35.04
CA ASP A 342 16.85 -2.91 36.18
C ASP A 342 17.06 -4.20 36.97
N SER A 343 16.35 -5.29 36.65
CA SER A 343 16.44 -6.53 37.41
C SER A 343 16.17 -7.78 36.60
N ILE A 344 16.65 -8.92 37.10
CA ILE A 344 16.34 -10.25 36.58
C ILE A 344 15.09 -10.77 37.28
N PRO A 345 13.96 -10.95 36.57
CA PRO A 345 12.74 -11.50 37.14
C PRO A 345 12.92 -12.92 37.64
N ALA A 346 12.09 -13.34 38.60
CA ALA A 346 12.16 -14.66 39.20
C ALA A 346 12.01 -15.80 38.17
N ALA A 347 11.12 -15.65 37.19
CA ALA A 347 10.92 -16.64 36.12
C ALA A 347 12.19 -16.81 35.27
N THR A 348 12.82 -15.71 34.87
CA THR A 348 14.09 -15.70 34.13
C THR A 348 15.24 -16.34 34.92
N ALA A 349 15.37 -15.99 36.21
CA ALA A 349 16.40 -16.58 37.07
C ALA A 349 16.20 -18.10 37.27
N ALA A 350 14.94 -18.53 37.41
CA ALA A 350 14.60 -19.95 37.47
C ALA A 350 14.94 -20.66 36.16
N ALA A 351 14.62 -20.07 35.00
CA ALA A 351 14.96 -20.62 33.69
C ALA A 351 16.48 -20.75 33.50
N PHE A 352 17.28 -19.74 33.87
CA PHE A 352 18.74 -19.84 33.84
C PHE A 352 19.26 -21.02 34.65
N THR A 353 18.69 -21.22 35.86
CA THR A 353 19.10 -22.30 36.75
C THR A 353 18.71 -23.67 36.17
N THR A 354 17.46 -23.83 35.73
CA THR A 354 16.94 -25.08 35.17
C THR A 354 17.68 -25.51 33.92
N LEU A 355 18.00 -24.55 33.03
CA LEU A 355 18.67 -24.83 31.76
C LEU A 355 20.20 -24.93 31.90
N GLY A 356 20.78 -24.53 33.03
CA GLY A 356 22.23 -24.49 33.22
C GLY A 356 22.93 -23.37 32.44
N VAL A 357 22.26 -22.22 32.27
CA VAL A 357 22.79 -21.06 31.54
C VAL A 357 23.94 -20.44 32.32
N THR A 358 25.10 -20.30 31.67
CA THR A 358 26.30 -19.68 32.27
C THR A 358 26.82 -18.50 31.44
N LYS A 359 26.31 -18.34 30.21
CA LYS A 359 26.66 -17.27 29.28
C LYS A 359 25.40 -16.62 28.73
N VAL A 360 25.46 -15.32 28.45
CA VAL A 360 24.37 -14.62 27.76
C VAL A 360 24.87 -13.79 26.60
N ILE A 361 24.07 -13.73 25.53
CA ILE A 361 24.12 -12.67 24.52
C ILE A 361 23.05 -11.66 24.93
N PHE A 362 23.47 -10.49 25.40
CA PHE A 362 22.54 -9.45 25.83
C PHE A 362 22.31 -8.46 24.69
N VAL A 363 21.06 -8.36 24.24
CA VAL A 363 20.63 -7.43 23.21
C VAL A 363 19.92 -6.28 23.90
N GLU A 364 20.59 -5.14 23.98
CA GLU A 364 20.10 -3.97 24.72
C GLU A 364 20.42 -2.66 23.98
N ARG A 365 19.71 -2.41 22.88
CA ARG A 365 19.86 -1.20 22.07
C ARG A 365 19.83 0.05 22.96
N ASN A 366 20.77 0.96 22.71
CA ASN A 366 21.04 2.19 23.46
C ASN A 366 21.31 1.98 24.97
N GLY A 367 21.68 0.78 25.40
CA GLY A 367 22.00 0.48 26.80
C GLY A 367 20.78 0.47 27.72
N ILE A 368 19.61 0.11 27.18
CA ILE A 368 18.35 0.10 27.93
C ILE A 368 18.38 -0.81 29.17
N GLY A 369 19.20 -1.87 29.14
CA GLY A 369 19.39 -2.83 30.22
C GLY A 369 20.61 -2.58 31.11
N SER A 370 21.26 -1.41 30.99
CA SER A 370 22.52 -1.11 31.68
C SER A 370 22.46 -1.16 33.22
N ALA A 371 21.26 -1.11 33.80
CA ALA A 371 21.03 -1.23 35.24
C ALA A 371 20.84 -2.70 35.71
N VAL A 372 20.66 -3.65 34.79
CA VAL A 372 20.48 -5.07 35.14
C VAL A 372 21.78 -5.62 35.71
N THR A 373 21.70 -6.16 36.94
CA THR A 373 22.84 -6.76 37.63
C THR A 373 22.60 -8.25 37.88
N GLY A 374 23.69 -9.01 37.99
CA GLY A 374 23.63 -10.45 38.33
C GLY A 374 23.35 -11.38 37.15
N LEU A 375 23.44 -10.90 35.91
CA LEU A 375 23.36 -11.77 34.73
C LEU A 375 24.51 -12.80 34.76
N PRO A 376 24.33 -13.99 34.15
CA PRO A 376 25.43 -14.88 33.83
C PRO A 376 26.50 -14.16 32.98
N THR A 377 27.65 -14.80 32.74
CA THR A 377 28.76 -14.18 32.00
C THR A 377 28.29 -13.61 30.65
N ILE A 378 28.32 -12.29 30.49
CA ILE A 378 27.93 -11.65 29.24
C ILE A 378 29.00 -11.94 28.20
N GLN A 379 28.66 -12.79 27.23
CA GLN A 379 29.56 -13.16 26.13
C GLN A 379 29.58 -12.08 25.05
N LYS A 380 28.41 -11.50 24.77
CA LYS A 380 28.22 -10.38 23.84
C LYS A 380 27.21 -9.43 24.45
N ASP A 381 27.53 -8.14 24.37
CA ASP A 381 26.75 -7.04 24.92
C ASP A 381 26.47 -6.07 23.76
N LEU A 382 25.32 -6.24 23.11
CA LEU A 382 24.98 -5.57 21.85
C LEU A 382 24.15 -4.32 22.16
N LYS A 383 24.78 -3.14 22.09
CA LYS A 383 24.22 -1.86 22.55
C LYS A 383 23.83 -0.94 21.42
N THR A 384 24.37 -1.13 20.24
CA THR A 384 24.08 -0.30 19.07
C THR A 384 23.37 -1.12 18.01
N MET A 385 22.57 -0.46 17.16
CA MET A 385 21.96 -1.14 16.02
C MET A 385 23.02 -1.76 15.09
N GLN A 386 24.18 -1.12 14.95
CA GLN A 386 25.29 -1.68 14.16
C GLN A 386 25.84 -2.98 14.77
N GLU A 387 26.05 -3.07 16.09
CA GLU A 387 26.51 -4.30 16.74
C GLU A 387 25.51 -5.44 16.56
N ILE A 388 24.21 -5.13 16.63
CA ILE A 388 23.13 -6.09 16.39
C ILE A 388 23.14 -6.58 14.94
N VAL A 389 23.25 -5.65 13.98
CA VAL A 389 23.36 -5.97 12.55
C VAL A 389 24.60 -6.80 12.27
N ASP A 390 25.77 -6.39 12.77
CA ASP A 390 27.03 -7.10 12.58
C ASP A 390 26.96 -8.53 13.14
N GLU A 391 26.30 -8.71 14.30
CA GLU A 391 26.07 -10.03 14.88
C GLU A 391 25.21 -10.90 13.95
N ILE A 392 24.03 -10.41 13.53
CA ILE A 392 23.12 -11.16 12.66
C ILE A 392 23.78 -11.48 11.31
N LYS A 393 24.44 -10.51 10.68
CA LYS A 393 25.12 -10.70 9.39
C LYS A 393 26.40 -11.55 9.49
N SER A 394 26.92 -11.81 10.69
CA SER A 394 28.05 -12.73 10.88
C SER A 394 27.68 -14.21 10.70
N TYR A 395 26.38 -14.54 10.76
CA TYR A 395 25.90 -15.90 10.60
C TYR A 395 25.86 -16.32 9.12
N PRO A 396 26.39 -17.51 8.75
CA PRO A 396 26.36 -17.98 7.36
C PRO A 396 24.97 -18.13 6.75
N ALA A 397 23.93 -18.30 7.58
CA ALA A 397 22.54 -18.42 7.15
C ALA A 397 21.86 -17.05 6.93
N SER A 398 22.52 -15.93 7.24
CA SER A 398 21.95 -14.61 7.05
C SER A 398 21.91 -14.22 5.58
N GLU A 399 20.70 -13.97 5.06
CA GLU A 399 20.49 -13.58 3.67
C GLU A 399 20.82 -12.10 3.41
N ASN A 400 20.91 -11.70 2.14
CA ASN A 400 20.97 -10.28 1.75
C ASN A 400 19.59 -9.63 1.81
N TYR A 401 19.02 -9.64 3.01
CA TYR A 401 17.63 -9.31 3.27
C TYR A 401 17.53 -8.44 4.53
N VAL A 402 16.55 -7.53 4.57
CA VAL A 402 16.27 -6.65 5.71
C VAL A 402 14.76 -6.55 5.92
N THR A 403 14.34 -6.71 7.18
CA THR A 403 12.93 -6.59 7.56
C THR A 403 12.69 -5.22 8.21
N VAL A 404 11.70 -4.50 7.71
CA VAL A 404 11.38 -3.12 8.11
C VAL A 404 10.04 -3.12 8.85
N THR A 405 9.96 -2.42 9.97
CA THR A 405 8.71 -2.21 10.72
C THR A 405 8.64 -0.79 11.29
N SER A 406 7.51 -0.48 11.93
CA SER A 406 7.23 0.81 12.57
C SER A 406 6.76 0.58 14.01
N THR A 407 6.99 1.59 14.85
CA THR A 407 6.45 1.61 16.23
C THR A 407 5.32 2.62 16.38
N LYS A 408 4.90 3.25 15.28
CA LYS A 408 3.96 4.36 15.32
C LYS A 408 2.58 3.95 15.73
N THR A 409 1.98 2.90 15.18
CA THR A 409 0.66 2.41 15.61
C THR A 409 0.64 2.11 17.11
N GLY A 410 1.67 1.41 17.57
CA GLY A 410 1.79 0.94 18.95
C GLY A 410 1.18 -0.45 19.16
N ASP A 411 0.77 -1.14 18.11
CA ASP A 411 0.01 -2.40 18.21
C ASP A 411 0.89 -3.65 18.23
N GLY A 412 2.18 -3.54 17.88
CA GLY A 412 3.15 -4.62 18.09
C GLY A 412 3.58 -5.41 16.84
N PHE A 413 3.50 -4.82 15.65
CA PHE A 413 3.93 -5.43 14.38
C PHE A 413 5.41 -5.86 14.31
N PHE A 414 6.24 -5.43 15.26
CA PHE A 414 7.62 -5.91 15.40
C PHE A 414 7.71 -7.42 15.68
N ALA A 415 6.69 -8.02 16.30
CA ALA A 415 6.67 -9.45 16.60
C ALA A 415 6.54 -10.31 15.33
N PRO A 416 5.53 -10.10 14.45
CA PRO A 416 5.50 -10.78 13.15
C PRO A 416 6.70 -10.42 12.28
N ALA A 417 7.22 -9.19 12.35
CA ALA A 417 8.46 -8.81 11.66
C ALA A 417 9.65 -9.66 12.12
N ALA A 418 9.77 -9.93 13.43
CA ALA A 418 10.84 -10.77 13.98
C ALA A 418 10.74 -12.22 13.52
N MET A 419 9.52 -12.76 13.35
CA MET A 419 9.31 -14.11 12.83
C MET A 419 9.81 -14.26 11.39
N LEU A 420 9.42 -13.33 10.51
CA LEU A 420 9.91 -13.33 9.12
C LEU A 420 11.43 -13.10 9.07
N ALA A 421 11.93 -12.18 9.89
CA ALA A 421 13.36 -11.90 9.95
C ALA A 421 14.18 -13.09 10.46
N ALA A 422 13.63 -13.87 11.40
CA ALA A 422 14.26 -15.09 11.87
C ALA A 422 14.37 -16.15 10.77
N TYR A 423 13.37 -16.25 9.88
CA TYR A 423 13.40 -17.15 8.73
C TYR A 423 14.53 -16.79 7.74
N HIS A 424 14.69 -15.51 7.39
CA HIS A 424 15.75 -15.04 6.48
C HIS A 424 17.10 -14.79 7.17
N GLY A 425 17.18 -14.92 8.51
CA GLY A 425 18.32 -14.47 9.28
C GLY A 425 18.65 -13.00 9.06
N SER A 426 17.65 -12.13 8.91
CA SER A 426 17.81 -10.70 8.62
C SER A 426 17.66 -9.84 9.88
N PRO A 427 18.26 -8.63 9.92
CA PRO A 427 17.97 -7.68 10.97
C PRO A 427 16.55 -7.09 10.81
N VAL A 428 15.92 -6.80 11.94
CA VAL A 428 14.70 -6.00 12.02
C VAL A 428 15.07 -4.56 12.31
N ILE A 429 14.69 -3.64 11.42
CA ILE A 429 14.93 -2.21 11.57
C ILE A 429 13.63 -1.44 11.72
N ARG A 430 13.71 -0.32 12.43
CA ARG A 430 12.63 0.63 12.61
C ARG A 430 12.76 1.74 11.56
N VAL A 431 11.75 1.95 10.73
CA VAL A 431 11.83 2.90 9.59
C VAL A 431 12.15 4.32 10.06
N GLU A 432 11.69 4.70 11.24
CA GLU A 432 11.84 6.02 11.84
C GLU A 432 13.27 6.31 12.34
N ASP A 433 14.15 5.30 12.42
CA ASP A 433 15.55 5.44 12.84
C ASP A 433 16.48 5.93 11.71
N ALA A 434 15.94 6.16 10.50
CA ALA A 434 16.71 6.66 9.37
C ALA A 434 17.41 8.00 9.69
N PRO A 435 18.74 8.10 9.51
CA PRO A 435 19.53 9.23 10.01
C PRO A 435 19.22 10.57 9.31
N ASN A 436 18.78 10.51 8.04
CA ASN A 436 18.48 11.68 7.22
C ASN A 436 16.97 11.99 7.15
N GLY A 437 16.23 11.48 8.15
CA GLY A 437 14.79 11.66 8.29
C GLY A 437 14.02 10.43 7.82
N ASP A 438 12.84 10.27 8.42
CA ASP A 438 11.94 9.15 8.21
C ASP A 438 11.47 9.03 6.74
N PRO A 439 11.75 7.93 6.02
CA PRO A 439 11.27 7.75 4.64
C PRO A 439 9.75 7.53 4.56
N ALA A 440 9.11 6.97 5.60
CA ALA A 440 7.66 6.80 5.65
C ALA A 440 6.91 8.15 5.68
N THR A 441 7.54 9.23 6.17
CA THR A 441 6.96 10.58 6.02
C THR A 441 6.83 11.02 4.56
N VAL A 442 7.70 10.54 3.67
CA VAL A 442 7.68 10.89 2.25
C VAL A 442 6.63 10.05 1.55
N ALA A 443 6.59 8.75 1.87
CA ALA A 443 5.59 7.80 1.39
C ALA A 443 4.16 8.31 1.69
N GLN A 444 3.86 8.63 2.96
CA GLN A 444 2.54 9.13 3.36
C GLN A 444 2.17 10.46 2.68
N ARG A 445 3.16 11.33 2.41
CA ARG A 445 2.95 12.58 1.64
C ARG A 445 2.54 12.27 0.20
N ILE A 446 3.20 11.30 -0.43
CA ILE A 446 2.84 10.85 -1.79
C ILE A 446 1.43 10.24 -1.76
N HIS A 447 1.17 9.30 -0.84
CA HIS A 447 -0.12 8.63 -0.70
C HIS A 447 -1.28 9.62 -0.56
N THR A 448 -1.15 10.56 0.39
CA THR A 448 -2.16 11.59 0.62
C THR A 448 -2.36 12.45 -0.64
N TRP A 449 -1.27 12.82 -1.32
CA TRP A 449 -1.37 13.59 -2.55
C TRP A 449 -2.14 12.81 -3.62
N GLN A 450 -1.83 11.53 -3.83
CA GLN A 450 -2.48 10.69 -4.84
C GLN A 450 -3.97 10.46 -4.52
N ARG A 451 -4.32 10.24 -3.25
CA ARG A 451 -5.73 10.10 -2.84
C ARG A 451 -6.53 11.37 -3.08
N TRP A 452 -5.94 12.55 -2.85
CA TRP A 452 -6.61 13.84 -3.09
C TRP A 452 -6.65 14.28 -4.54
N ASP A 453 -5.66 13.87 -5.34
CA ASP A 453 -5.63 14.11 -6.79
C ASP A 453 -6.49 13.13 -7.58
N GLY A 454 -6.77 11.96 -6.99
CA GLY A 454 -7.58 10.91 -7.58
C GLY A 454 -9.04 11.29 -7.89
N ASP A 455 -9.84 10.29 -8.25
CA ASP A 455 -11.27 10.48 -8.54
C ASP A 455 -12.10 9.27 -8.12
N PHE A 456 -13.40 9.47 -7.89
CA PHE A 456 -14.30 8.34 -7.65
C PHE A 456 -14.84 7.79 -8.97
N TYR A 457 -14.45 6.56 -9.25
CA TYR A 457 -14.98 5.74 -10.32
C TYR A 457 -15.75 4.58 -9.70
N HIS A 458 -17.05 4.49 -10.01
CA HIS A 458 -17.93 3.44 -9.47
C HIS A 458 -18.03 3.33 -7.93
N GLY A 459 -17.77 4.43 -7.23
CA GLY A 459 -17.73 4.46 -5.77
C GLY A 459 -16.35 4.13 -5.21
N SER A 460 -15.41 3.65 -6.02
CA SER A 460 -14.01 3.46 -5.62
C SER A 460 -13.13 4.64 -6.01
N ARG A 461 -12.17 4.97 -5.15
CA ARG A 461 -11.24 6.09 -5.34
C ARG A 461 -10.02 5.62 -6.12
N SER A 462 -10.03 5.85 -7.44
CA SER A 462 -8.82 5.74 -8.26
C SER A 462 -7.78 6.75 -7.78
N THR A 463 -6.53 6.32 -7.60
CA THR A 463 -5.43 7.19 -7.18
C THR A 463 -4.99 8.14 -8.30
N GLY A 464 -4.57 9.34 -7.90
CA GLY A 464 -3.92 10.34 -8.73
C GLY A 464 -2.51 9.94 -9.14
N HIS A 465 -1.97 10.61 -10.16
CA HIS A 465 -0.62 10.36 -10.67
C HIS A 465 0.24 11.59 -10.42
N LEU A 466 1.34 11.41 -9.67
CA LEU A 466 2.27 12.51 -9.41
C LEU A 466 2.76 13.13 -10.74
N PRO A 467 2.89 14.47 -10.82
CA PRO A 467 3.41 15.16 -11.99
C PRO A 467 4.74 14.59 -12.47
N GLN A 468 4.84 14.33 -13.77
CA GLN A 468 6.03 13.81 -14.44
C GLN A 468 6.53 14.81 -15.49
N ALA A 469 7.83 15.06 -15.49
CA ALA A 469 8.49 15.80 -16.57
C ALA A 469 9.27 14.86 -17.49
N THR A 470 9.33 15.19 -18.78
CA THR A 470 10.10 14.44 -19.80
C THR A 470 11.61 14.69 -19.74
N ALA A 471 12.05 15.63 -18.90
CA ALA A 471 13.43 15.97 -18.67
C ALA A 471 13.57 16.65 -17.29
N THR A 472 14.81 16.79 -16.82
CA THR A 472 15.10 17.45 -15.54
C THR A 472 14.58 18.88 -15.50
N VAL A 473 13.91 19.24 -14.39
CA VAL A 473 13.34 20.58 -14.15
C VAL A 473 14.04 21.29 -12.98
N GLU A 474 14.01 22.62 -12.97
CA GLU A 474 14.59 23.43 -11.88
C GLU A 474 13.81 23.24 -10.57
N GLN A 475 14.47 22.69 -9.55
CA GLN A 475 13.88 22.40 -8.23
C GLN A 475 14.13 23.46 -7.17
N ASN A 476 15.02 24.42 -7.43
CA ASN A 476 15.30 25.43 -6.42
C ASN A 476 14.06 26.31 -6.18
N LYS A 477 13.42 26.13 -5.01
CA LYS A 477 12.19 26.82 -4.63
C LYS A 477 12.28 28.34 -4.78
N LEU A 478 13.43 28.94 -4.47
CA LEU A 478 13.63 30.38 -4.64
C LEU A 478 13.67 30.79 -6.11
N LYS A 479 14.38 30.03 -6.97
CA LYS A 479 14.39 30.32 -8.41
C LYS A 479 13.00 30.13 -9.03
N VAL A 480 12.30 29.04 -8.72
CA VAL A 480 10.91 28.81 -9.18
C VAL A 480 10.02 29.97 -8.73
N TYR A 481 10.10 30.36 -7.44
CA TYR A 481 9.38 31.50 -6.90
C TYR A 481 9.67 32.80 -7.65
N LEU A 482 10.95 33.13 -7.86
CA LEU A 482 11.36 34.35 -8.58
C LEU A 482 10.88 34.34 -10.04
N THR A 483 10.90 33.19 -10.70
CA THR A 483 10.37 33.02 -12.07
C THR A 483 8.87 33.28 -12.10
N LEU A 484 8.11 32.72 -11.15
CA LEU A 484 6.67 32.93 -11.06
C LEU A 484 6.32 34.40 -10.78
N VAL A 485 7.05 35.06 -9.89
CA VAL A 485 6.89 36.51 -9.63
C VAL A 485 7.14 37.32 -10.90
N LYS A 486 8.24 37.05 -11.62
CA LYS A 486 8.55 37.72 -12.91
C LYS A 486 7.44 37.48 -13.94
N PHE A 487 6.95 36.26 -14.05
CA PHE A 487 5.82 35.91 -14.93
C PHE A 487 4.56 36.73 -14.61
N PHE A 488 4.17 36.81 -13.35
CA PHE A 488 2.99 37.60 -12.95
C PHE A 488 3.18 39.11 -13.12
N LEU A 489 4.43 39.59 -13.11
CA LEU A 489 4.79 40.97 -13.45
C LEU A 489 4.85 41.24 -14.96
N GLY A 490 4.56 40.23 -15.80
CA GLY A 490 4.51 40.37 -17.26
C GLY A 490 5.87 40.23 -17.95
N ALA A 491 6.90 39.75 -17.25
CA ALA A 491 8.18 39.45 -17.87
C ALA A 491 8.05 38.23 -18.80
N ASN A 492 8.77 38.26 -19.93
CA ASN A 492 8.89 37.12 -20.83
C ASN A 492 9.87 36.09 -20.23
N VAL A 493 9.36 35.16 -19.44
CA VAL A 493 10.14 34.09 -18.78
C VAL A 493 9.48 32.74 -19.03
N THR A 494 10.29 31.70 -19.21
CA THR A 494 9.80 30.32 -19.26
C THR A 494 9.46 29.85 -17.86
N VAL A 495 8.19 29.56 -17.63
CA VAL A 495 7.72 28.97 -16.36
C VAL A 495 7.96 27.45 -16.43
N PRO A 496 8.57 26.82 -15.40
CA PRO A 496 8.69 25.37 -15.32
C PRO A 496 7.34 24.67 -15.46
N THR A 497 7.35 23.39 -15.83
CA THR A 497 6.11 22.60 -15.88
C THR A 497 5.42 22.60 -14.52
N TYR A 498 4.09 22.75 -14.53
CA TYR A 498 3.30 22.73 -13.30
C TYR A 498 3.43 21.38 -12.59
N GLY A 499 3.52 21.38 -11.26
CA GLY A 499 3.83 20.17 -10.51
C GLY A 499 5.31 19.78 -10.48
N LEU A 500 6.14 20.42 -11.33
CA LEU A 500 7.54 20.06 -11.57
C LEU A 500 7.65 18.58 -11.99
N ASP A 501 8.62 17.83 -11.47
CA ASP A 501 8.74 16.37 -11.68
C ASP A 501 8.59 15.67 -10.32
N ALA A 502 7.46 15.93 -9.65
CA ALA A 502 7.17 15.42 -8.30
C ALA A 502 7.36 13.90 -8.21
N LYS A 503 6.94 13.15 -9.25
CA LYS A 503 7.13 11.69 -9.31
C LYS A 503 8.59 11.30 -9.17
N ARG A 504 9.51 12.02 -9.80
CA ARG A 504 10.94 11.79 -9.60
C ARG A 504 11.40 12.25 -8.22
N TYR A 505 11.22 13.53 -7.89
CA TYR A 505 11.94 14.11 -6.75
C TYR A 505 11.45 13.63 -5.40
N TRP A 506 10.16 13.33 -5.24
CA TRP A 506 9.66 12.79 -3.97
C TRP A 506 10.07 11.33 -3.79
N ASN A 507 10.09 10.53 -4.85
CA ASN A 507 10.60 9.15 -4.77
C ASN A 507 12.13 9.13 -4.59
N GLU A 508 12.87 10.05 -5.23
CA GLU A 508 14.31 10.24 -5.01
C GLU A 508 14.59 10.64 -3.54
N GLU A 509 13.85 11.61 -2.98
CA GLU A 509 13.95 11.98 -1.55
C GLU A 509 13.72 10.76 -0.63
N MET A 510 12.69 9.96 -0.95
CA MET A 510 12.31 8.78 -0.16
C MET A 510 13.35 7.68 -0.22
N VAL A 511 13.77 7.27 -1.42
CA VAL A 511 14.75 6.20 -1.64
C VAL A 511 16.11 6.60 -1.12
N THR A 512 16.55 7.85 -1.30
CA THR A 512 17.82 8.32 -0.73
C THR A 512 17.82 8.24 0.80
N LYS A 513 16.75 8.68 1.48
CA LYS A 513 16.65 8.54 2.94
C LYS A 513 16.75 7.08 3.40
N PHE A 514 16.10 6.17 2.67
CA PHE A 514 16.13 4.75 2.99
C PHE A 514 17.51 4.14 2.73
N TYR A 515 18.11 4.37 1.56
CA TYR A 515 19.45 3.85 1.23
C TYR A 515 20.55 4.44 2.10
N ASP A 516 20.49 5.73 2.46
CA ASP A 516 21.40 6.32 3.44
C ASP A 516 21.31 5.59 4.80
N TYR A 517 20.12 5.09 5.17
CA TYR A 517 19.94 4.32 6.39
C TYR A 517 20.55 2.91 6.26
N ILE A 518 20.29 2.22 5.16
CA ILE A 518 20.85 0.90 4.86
C ILE A 518 22.39 0.95 4.79
N ASP A 519 22.96 1.95 4.11
CA ASP A 519 24.42 2.19 4.05
C ASP A 519 25.01 2.54 5.42
N ALA A 520 24.32 3.37 6.22
CA ALA A 520 24.76 3.69 7.57
C ALA A 520 24.86 2.46 8.49
N LEU A 521 24.09 1.40 8.20
CA LEU A 521 24.15 0.10 8.87
C LEU A 521 25.06 -0.92 8.16
N LYS A 522 25.72 -0.54 7.06
CA LYS A 522 26.55 -1.39 6.20
C LYS A 522 25.80 -2.62 5.65
N LEU A 523 24.52 -2.43 5.38
CA LEU A 523 23.63 -3.46 4.83
C LEU A 523 23.59 -3.43 3.30
N ASP A 524 24.04 -2.33 2.67
CA ASP A 524 24.21 -2.21 1.22
C ASP A 524 25.44 -3.01 0.76
N LYS A 525 25.24 -4.02 -0.10
CA LYS A 525 26.31 -4.90 -0.60
C LYS A 525 26.54 -4.63 -2.08
N VAL A 526 27.75 -4.14 -2.38
CA VAL A 526 28.20 -3.85 -3.75
C VAL A 526 27.91 -5.01 -4.71
N GLY A 527 27.08 -4.72 -5.72
CA GLY A 527 26.79 -5.63 -6.84
C GLY A 527 25.79 -6.75 -6.53
N GLN A 528 25.08 -6.69 -5.41
CA GLN A 528 23.94 -7.56 -5.10
C GLN A 528 22.66 -6.74 -5.10
N GLN A 529 21.53 -7.39 -5.35
CA GLN A 529 20.22 -6.78 -5.11
C GLN A 529 19.85 -7.05 -3.66
N GLU A 530 19.63 -6.00 -2.86
CA GLU A 530 19.09 -6.13 -1.51
C GLU A 530 17.58 -6.46 -1.56
N GLY A 531 17.17 -7.43 -0.73
CA GLY A 531 15.77 -7.71 -0.47
C GLY A 531 15.25 -6.95 0.74
N TYR A 532 14.09 -6.33 0.59
CA TYR A 532 13.39 -5.63 1.67
C TYR A 532 11.99 -6.19 1.88
N VAL A 533 11.53 -6.27 3.12
CA VAL A 533 10.10 -6.50 3.39
C VAL A 533 9.61 -5.55 4.45
N THR A 534 8.50 -4.89 4.16
CA THR A 534 7.80 -4.04 5.13
C THR A 534 6.78 -4.88 5.87
N VAL A 535 6.75 -4.79 7.20
CA VAL A 535 5.79 -5.47 8.06
C VAL A 535 5.14 -4.42 8.96
N ALA A 536 4.06 -3.85 8.44
CA ALA A 536 3.25 -2.82 9.09
C ALA A 536 1.90 -2.67 8.34
N PRO A 537 0.86 -2.10 8.96
CA PRO A 537 -0.36 -1.71 8.26
C PRO A 537 -0.06 -0.70 7.15
N ARG A 538 -0.89 -0.71 6.09
CA ARG A 538 -0.75 0.23 4.96
C ARG A 538 -0.90 1.70 5.36
N ASP A 539 -1.64 1.98 6.42
CA ASP A 539 -1.81 3.34 6.95
C ASP A 539 -0.58 3.82 7.75
N ASP A 540 0.25 2.90 8.25
CA ASP A 540 1.51 3.16 8.95
C ASP A 540 2.64 3.42 7.95
N ILE A 541 3.06 2.37 7.24
CA ILE A 541 4.04 2.47 6.15
C ILE A 541 3.31 2.23 4.84
N THR A 542 3.07 3.31 4.09
CA THR A 542 2.28 3.24 2.86
C THR A 542 3.05 2.57 1.71
N LEU A 543 2.29 1.95 0.80
CA LEU A 543 2.79 1.12 -0.32
C LEU A 543 3.82 1.81 -1.22
N GLU A 544 3.85 3.15 -1.26
CA GLU A 544 4.77 3.91 -2.08
C GLU A 544 6.22 3.69 -1.68
N LEU A 545 6.51 3.48 -0.38
CA LEU A 545 7.87 3.15 0.06
C LEU A 545 8.30 1.81 -0.55
N HIS A 546 7.49 0.77 -0.40
CA HIS A 546 7.82 -0.55 -0.94
C HIS A 546 7.99 -0.49 -2.47
N SER A 547 7.06 0.17 -3.18
CA SER A 547 7.10 0.21 -4.64
C SER A 547 8.33 0.94 -5.18
N ALA A 548 8.77 2.01 -4.52
CA ALA A 548 9.97 2.76 -4.95
C ALA A 548 11.29 2.01 -4.69
N LEU A 549 11.27 1.01 -3.80
CA LEU A 549 12.42 0.16 -3.49
C LEU A 549 12.54 -1.05 -4.43
N MET A 550 11.67 -1.18 -5.43
CA MET A 550 11.79 -2.18 -6.48
C MET A 550 12.51 -1.61 -7.70
N GLY A 551 13.58 -2.27 -8.15
CA GLY A 551 14.40 -1.81 -9.27
C GLY A 551 15.69 -2.60 -9.47
N ASN A 552 16.61 -2.11 -10.30
CA ASN A 552 17.83 -2.85 -10.59
C ASN A 552 18.72 -3.07 -9.36
N ASN A 553 18.70 -2.16 -8.38
CA ASN A 553 19.55 -2.26 -7.18
C ASN A 553 18.87 -2.98 -6.01
N SER A 554 17.54 -3.13 -5.99
CA SER A 554 16.84 -3.80 -4.88
C SER A 554 15.46 -4.30 -5.26
N TYR A 555 14.87 -5.13 -4.42
CA TYR A 555 13.47 -5.57 -4.52
C TYR A 555 12.80 -5.51 -3.16
N ALA A 556 11.47 -5.40 -3.17
CA ALA A 556 10.70 -5.24 -1.94
C ALA A 556 9.36 -5.98 -2.00
N GLY A 557 8.85 -6.35 -0.82
CA GLY A 557 7.46 -6.74 -0.61
C GLY A 557 6.89 -6.12 0.66
N ASP A 558 5.61 -6.36 0.91
CA ASP A 558 4.85 -5.75 2.00
C ASP A 558 3.92 -6.77 2.67
N ILE A 559 3.81 -6.74 4.00
CA ILE A 559 2.88 -7.55 4.78
C ILE A 559 1.92 -6.60 5.50
N PRO A 560 0.78 -6.27 4.86
CA PRO A 560 -0.02 -5.06 5.11
C PRO A 560 -1.01 -5.18 6.27
N GLY A 561 -0.84 -6.15 7.16
CA GLY A 561 -1.87 -6.55 8.10
C GLY A 561 -2.28 -5.49 9.13
N ASP A 562 -3.59 -5.39 9.42
CA ASP A 562 -4.15 -4.37 10.33
C ASP A 562 -4.11 -4.75 11.82
N THR A 563 -3.88 -6.03 12.14
CA THR A 563 -3.59 -6.49 13.51
C THR A 563 -2.35 -7.39 13.55
N PRO A 564 -1.60 -7.44 14.66
CA PRO A 564 -0.44 -8.33 14.77
C PRO A 564 -0.77 -9.81 14.55
N ALA A 565 -1.98 -10.25 14.94
CA ALA A 565 -2.42 -11.63 14.73
C ALA A 565 -2.59 -11.92 13.24
N TYR A 566 -3.28 -11.04 12.52
CA TYR A 566 -3.47 -11.15 11.09
C TYR A 566 -2.14 -11.09 10.31
N THR A 567 -1.28 -10.12 10.62
CA THR A 567 0.06 -10.02 10.02
C THR A 567 0.87 -11.30 10.26
N ASN A 568 0.74 -11.91 11.45
CA ASN A 568 1.43 -13.15 11.79
C ASN A 568 0.91 -14.35 10.97
N ASP A 569 -0.40 -14.42 10.68
CA ASP A 569 -0.95 -15.47 9.80
C ASP A 569 -0.34 -15.40 8.40
N ILE A 570 -0.21 -14.21 7.83
CA ILE A 570 0.43 -14.01 6.52
C ILE A 570 1.92 -14.38 6.58
N VAL A 571 2.65 -13.93 7.61
CA VAL A 571 4.07 -14.28 7.80
C VAL A 571 4.26 -15.79 7.91
N ILE A 572 3.47 -16.47 8.76
CA ILE A 572 3.57 -17.92 8.93
C ILE A 572 3.25 -18.63 7.62
N ARG A 573 2.25 -18.17 6.88
CA ARG A 573 1.90 -18.75 5.58
C ARG A 573 3.05 -18.64 4.57
N ASN A 574 3.75 -17.51 4.54
CA ASN A 574 4.94 -17.32 3.69
C ASN A 574 6.10 -18.22 4.13
N VAL A 575 6.43 -18.23 5.43
CA VAL A 575 7.53 -19.03 6.01
C VAL A 575 7.30 -20.54 5.83
N LEU A 576 6.06 -20.99 6.03
CA LEU A 576 5.69 -22.40 5.95
C LEU A 576 5.16 -22.81 4.56
N TYR A 577 5.17 -21.91 3.57
CA TYR A 577 4.67 -22.19 2.23
C TYR A 577 5.18 -23.50 1.62
N PRO A 578 6.49 -23.86 1.73
CA PRO A 578 6.99 -25.14 1.22
C PRO A 578 6.33 -26.40 1.80
N ALA A 579 5.70 -26.28 2.97
CA ALA A 579 4.90 -27.33 3.59
C ALA A 579 3.40 -27.15 3.29
N LEU A 580 2.87 -25.94 3.52
CA LEU A 580 1.43 -25.66 3.42
C LEU A 580 0.86 -25.90 2.03
N ILE A 581 1.64 -25.67 0.96
CA ILE A 581 1.16 -25.93 -0.40
C ILE A 581 0.81 -27.40 -0.65
N TYR A 582 1.33 -28.36 0.13
CA TYR A 582 0.98 -29.77 0.02
C TYR A 582 -0.37 -30.12 0.67
N ALA A 583 -0.95 -29.22 1.47
CA ALA A 583 -2.34 -29.33 1.91
C ALA A 583 -3.32 -29.09 0.75
N ASN A 584 -2.93 -28.27 -0.23
CA ASN A 584 -3.71 -28.01 -1.42
C ASN A 584 -3.69 -29.25 -2.34
N THR A 585 -4.85 -29.89 -2.50
CA THR A 585 -5.02 -31.06 -3.37
C THR A 585 -4.86 -30.73 -4.85
N ASN A 586 -5.03 -29.46 -5.21
CA ASN A 586 -4.97 -28.92 -6.57
C ASN A 586 -3.72 -28.04 -6.81
N ARG A 587 -2.68 -28.17 -5.98
CA ARG A 587 -1.40 -27.44 -6.16
C ARG A 587 -0.74 -27.61 -7.54
N ASP A 588 -0.98 -28.72 -8.22
CA ASP A 588 -0.43 -28.96 -9.57
C ASP A 588 -1.22 -28.22 -10.68
N ILE A 589 -2.31 -27.53 -10.32
CA ILE A 589 -3.13 -26.73 -11.22
C ILE A 589 -2.72 -25.25 -11.15
N THR A 590 -2.65 -24.61 -12.30
CA THR A 590 -2.56 -23.15 -12.45
C THR A 590 -3.77 -22.64 -13.22
N THR A 591 -4.23 -21.43 -12.90
CA THR A 591 -5.43 -20.85 -13.52
C THR A 591 -5.21 -19.40 -13.93
N SER A 592 -6.09 -18.90 -14.79
CA SER A 592 -6.14 -17.48 -15.12
C SER A 592 -7.52 -17.05 -15.56
N GLN A 593 -7.77 -15.74 -15.46
CA GLN A 593 -8.91 -15.06 -16.03
C GLN A 593 -8.42 -13.90 -16.90
N LEU A 594 -8.35 -14.15 -18.22
CA LEU A 594 -7.84 -13.18 -19.20
C LEU A 594 -9.00 -12.49 -19.91
N MET A 595 -9.47 -11.37 -19.36
CA MET A 595 -10.56 -10.56 -19.92
C MET A 595 -10.04 -9.59 -20.98
N ASN A 596 -9.05 -8.75 -20.63
CA ASN A 596 -8.47 -7.76 -21.56
C ASN A 596 -7.00 -8.07 -21.76
N TYR A 597 -6.65 -8.64 -22.91
CA TYR A 597 -5.29 -9.10 -23.16
C TYR A 597 -4.82 -8.76 -24.58
N PRO A 598 -3.51 -8.56 -24.78
CA PRO A 598 -2.93 -8.41 -26.10
C PRO A 598 -2.64 -9.78 -26.76
N ASP A 599 -2.77 -9.81 -28.08
CA ASP A 599 -2.36 -10.95 -28.91
C ASP A 599 -1.82 -10.41 -30.26
N GLY A 600 -0.68 -9.69 -30.18
CA GLY A 600 0.01 -9.10 -31.33
C GLY A 600 0.33 -7.60 -31.26
N GLY A 601 -0.09 -6.88 -30.20
CA GLY A 601 0.34 -5.49 -29.94
C GLY A 601 1.82 -5.43 -29.59
N SER A 602 2.49 -4.28 -29.76
CA SER A 602 3.91 -4.13 -29.43
C SER A 602 4.17 -2.96 -28.51
N TRP A 603 5.14 -3.10 -27.62
CA TRP A 603 5.58 -2.04 -26.72
C TRP A 603 7.06 -1.73 -26.88
N LYS A 604 7.46 -0.47 -26.64
CA LYS A 604 8.86 -0.04 -26.68
C LYS A 604 9.40 0.25 -25.28
N THR A 605 10.27 -0.64 -24.80
CA THR A 605 10.94 -0.56 -23.50
C THR A 605 11.99 0.56 -23.46
N ASN A 606 12.45 0.91 -22.25
CA ASN A 606 13.40 2.00 -21.99
C ASN A 606 14.77 1.80 -22.67
N ASP A 607 15.17 0.56 -22.94
CA ASP A 607 16.37 0.24 -23.74
C ASP A 607 16.19 0.53 -25.25
N GLY A 608 15.00 0.98 -25.65
CA GLY A 608 14.67 1.33 -27.02
C GLY A 608 14.26 0.16 -27.90
N LYS A 609 14.18 -1.07 -27.37
CA LYS A 609 13.70 -2.24 -28.12
C LYS A 609 12.17 -2.27 -28.16
N THR A 610 11.64 -2.75 -29.29
CA THR A 610 10.21 -2.95 -29.46
C THR A 610 9.90 -4.44 -29.52
N THR A 611 9.00 -4.89 -28.65
CA THR A 611 8.68 -6.30 -28.46
C THR A 611 7.17 -6.51 -28.63
N PRO A 612 6.72 -7.49 -29.43
CA PRO A 612 5.31 -7.86 -29.49
C PRO A 612 4.91 -8.65 -28.24
N SER A 613 3.68 -8.43 -27.78
CA SER A 613 3.06 -9.10 -26.64
C SER A 613 1.97 -10.07 -27.11
N PHE A 614 2.02 -11.30 -26.59
CA PHE A 614 1.14 -12.40 -26.94
C PHE A 614 0.64 -13.10 -25.68
N SER A 615 0.11 -12.33 -24.73
CA SER A 615 0.04 -12.74 -23.33
C SER A 615 -0.78 -13.99 -23.08
N SER A 616 -1.88 -14.17 -23.81
CA SER A 616 -2.63 -15.43 -23.73
C SER A 616 -1.74 -16.65 -24.01
N ARG A 617 -0.86 -16.59 -25.02
CA ARG A 617 0.05 -17.69 -25.38
C ARG A 617 1.19 -17.85 -24.37
N ASP A 618 1.74 -16.73 -23.91
CA ASP A 618 2.88 -16.71 -23.02
C ASP A 618 2.53 -17.11 -21.58
N VAL A 619 1.37 -16.66 -21.07
CA VAL A 619 0.78 -17.13 -19.82
C VAL A 619 0.54 -18.63 -19.90
N LYS A 620 -0.19 -19.13 -20.92
CA LYS A 620 -0.44 -20.57 -21.06
C LYS A 620 0.86 -21.38 -21.06
N ASN A 621 1.88 -20.93 -21.78
CA ASN A 621 3.17 -21.62 -21.84
C ASN A 621 3.87 -21.64 -20.47
N SER A 622 3.91 -20.51 -19.77
CA SER A 622 4.55 -20.40 -18.45
C SER A 622 3.78 -21.18 -17.39
N PHE A 623 2.45 -21.15 -17.44
CA PHE A 623 1.56 -21.76 -16.46
C PHE A 623 1.43 -23.28 -16.65
N SER A 624 1.67 -23.79 -17.85
CA SER A 624 1.76 -25.23 -18.15
C SER A 624 3.18 -25.80 -17.98
N SER A 625 4.14 -24.99 -17.52
CA SER A 625 5.54 -25.44 -17.37
C SER A 625 5.70 -26.37 -16.16
N HIS A 626 6.76 -27.18 -16.18
CA HIS A 626 7.13 -28.10 -15.09
C HIS A 626 6.00 -29.03 -14.64
N LEU A 627 5.30 -29.64 -15.61
CA LEU A 627 4.23 -30.62 -15.39
C LEU A 627 2.94 -30.07 -14.75
N ARG A 628 2.81 -28.74 -14.63
CA ARG A 628 1.56 -28.11 -14.17
C ARG A 628 0.45 -28.27 -15.20
N THR A 629 -0.79 -28.44 -14.71
CA THR A 629 -1.99 -28.43 -15.54
C THR A 629 -2.59 -27.04 -15.54
N TYR A 630 -2.78 -26.45 -16.72
CA TYR A 630 -3.33 -25.11 -16.85
C TYR A 630 -4.83 -25.14 -17.18
N GLU A 631 -5.63 -24.46 -16.35
CA GLU A 631 -7.09 -24.38 -16.45
C GLU A 631 -7.56 -22.93 -16.27
N GLY A 632 -7.68 -22.17 -17.36
CA GLY A 632 -8.20 -20.80 -17.29
C GLY A 632 -9.72 -20.72 -17.49
N HIS A 633 -10.35 -19.74 -16.86
CA HIS A 633 -11.78 -19.48 -16.95
C HIS A 633 -12.08 -17.98 -16.95
N CYS A 634 -13.00 -17.56 -17.80
CA CYS A 634 -13.48 -16.17 -17.82
C CYS A 634 -14.89 -16.01 -17.22
N LEU A 635 -15.59 -17.11 -16.91
CA LEU A 635 -16.91 -17.08 -16.26
C LEU A 635 -16.73 -16.98 -14.74
N TRP A 636 -17.46 -16.08 -14.08
CA TRP A 636 -17.38 -15.89 -12.63
C TRP A 636 -17.63 -17.19 -11.85
N VAL A 637 -18.66 -17.97 -12.20
CA VAL A 637 -19.00 -19.21 -11.49
C VAL A 637 -17.89 -20.26 -11.58
N ALA A 638 -17.25 -20.41 -12.74
CA ALA A 638 -16.14 -21.35 -12.92
C ALA A 638 -14.85 -20.85 -12.26
N HIS A 639 -14.63 -19.53 -12.30
CA HIS A 639 -13.54 -18.90 -11.58
C HIS A 639 -13.69 -19.14 -10.07
N LEU A 640 -14.85 -18.84 -9.49
CA LEU A 640 -15.14 -19.05 -8.08
C LEU A 640 -14.99 -20.52 -7.66
N GLU A 641 -15.49 -21.47 -8.46
CA GLU A 641 -15.30 -22.90 -8.23
C GLU A 641 -13.80 -23.24 -8.15
N ARG A 642 -13.00 -22.84 -9.15
CA ARG A 642 -11.56 -23.09 -9.16
C ARG A 642 -10.83 -22.44 -7.99
N MET A 643 -11.18 -21.23 -7.59
CA MET A 643 -10.57 -20.55 -6.44
C MET A 643 -10.86 -21.31 -5.13
N ASN A 644 -12.10 -21.76 -4.94
CA ASN A 644 -12.52 -22.53 -3.75
C ASN A 644 -12.01 -23.98 -3.73
N GLU A 645 -11.74 -24.57 -4.90
CA GLU A 645 -11.04 -25.86 -5.00
C GLU A 645 -9.52 -25.73 -4.75
N GLY A 646 -8.97 -24.52 -4.88
CA GLY A 646 -7.55 -24.22 -4.82
C GLY A 646 -6.81 -24.41 -6.15
N ALA A 647 -5.72 -23.66 -6.30
CA ALA A 647 -4.68 -23.85 -7.32
C ALA A 647 -3.33 -23.36 -6.74
N SER A 648 -2.19 -23.65 -7.39
CA SER A 648 -0.93 -23.03 -6.96
C SER A 648 -0.81 -21.57 -7.40
N VAL A 649 -1.38 -21.22 -8.56
CA VAL A 649 -1.27 -19.88 -9.15
C VAL A 649 -2.57 -19.45 -9.80
N MET A 650 -2.93 -18.18 -9.63
CA MET A 650 -3.97 -17.48 -10.38
C MET A 650 -3.40 -16.23 -11.04
N TYR A 651 -3.78 -15.97 -12.29
CA TYR A 651 -3.52 -14.69 -12.95
C TYR A 651 -4.78 -14.06 -13.51
N TYR A 652 -5.05 -12.81 -13.14
CA TYR A 652 -6.10 -12.00 -13.73
C TYR A 652 -5.52 -10.89 -14.62
N SER A 653 -6.07 -10.73 -15.80
CA SER A 653 -5.76 -9.64 -16.73
C SER A 653 -7.07 -9.03 -17.23
N GLY A 654 -7.37 -7.80 -16.80
CA GLY A 654 -8.69 -7.20 -17.06
C GLY A 654 -8.86 -5.80 -16.50
N HIS A 655 -10.11 -5.33 -16.47
CA HIS A 655 -10.45 -4.06 -15.82
C HIS A 655 -10.37 -4.21 -14.30
N GLY A 656 -9.70 -3.26 -13.63
CA GLY A 656 -9.66 -3.21 -12.16
C GLY A 656 -10.86 -2.49 -11.54
N THR A 657 -11.78 -1.99 -12.37
CA THR A 657 -13.01 -1.29 -11.97
C THR A 657 -12.81 -0.14 -10.96
N GLY A 658 -11.63 0.50 -10.97
CA GLY A 658 -11.27 1.55 -10.00
C GLY A 658 -10.85 1.04 -8.63
N GLY A 659 -10.61 -0.27 -8.48
CA GLY A 659 -10.21 -0.93 -7.23
C GLY A 659 -11.36 -1.58 -6.47
N SER A 660 -12.57 -1.63 -7.03
CA SER A 660 -13.77 -2.13 -6.33
C SER A 660 -14.21 -3.56 -6.67
N GLY A 661 -13.62 -4.21 -7.67
CA GLY A 661 -14.04 -5.56 -8.07
C GLY A 661 -13.34 -6.12 -9.30
N ILE A 662 -13.71 -7.36 -9.61
CA ILE A 662 -13.20 -8.16 -10.74
C ILE A 662 -14.23 -8.22 -11.88
N SER A 663 -13.77 -8.24 -13.13
CA SER A 663 -14.63 -8.42 -14.31
C SER A 663 -14.72 -9.88 -14.73
N GLY A 664 -15.89 -10.33 -15.18
CA GLY A 664 -16.14 -11.68 -15.69
C GLY A 664 -17.03 -11.71 -16.93
N GLN A 665 -17.05 -12.84 -17.61
CA GLN A 665 -17.93 -13.14 -18.74
C GLN A 665 -19.34 -13.41 -18.21
N TYR A 666 -20.35 -12.85 -18.90
CA TYR A 666 -21.76 -13.06 -18.56
C TYR A 666 -22.19 -14.53 -18.76
N VAL A 667 -23.05 -15.05 -17.87
CA VAL A 667 -23.31 -16.49 -17.71
C VAL A 667 -24.22 -17.11 -18.80
N GLN A 668 -24.93 -16.33 -19.62
CA GLN A 668 -26.00 -16.90 -20.46
C GLN A 668 -26.12 -16.22 -21.83
N THR A 669 -25.65 -16.91 -22.87
CA THR A 669 -26.08 -16.72 -24.27
C THR A 669 -26.35 -18.09 -24.91
N ASP A 670 -26.97 -18.13 -26.09
CA ASP A 670 -27.23 -19.39 -26.83
C ASP A 670 -25.95 -20.20 -27.12
N ASP A 671 -24.77 -19.59 -26.99
CA ASP A 671 -23.46 -20.17 -27.29
C ASP A 671 -22.63 -20.51 -26.04
N CYS A 672 -23.01 -20.05 -24.84
CA CYS A 672 -22.35 -20.39 -23.58
C CYS A 672 -23.38 -20.84 -22.53
N ASN A 673 -23.42 -22.14 -22.25
CA ASN A 673 -24.27 -22.75 -21.22
C ASN A 673 -23.37 -23.48 -20.21
N TYR A 674 -22.84 -22.79 -19.20
CA TYR A 674 -22.17 -23.44 -18.07
C TYR A 674 -23.21 -23.97 -17.06
N PRO A 675 -23.08 -25.20 -16.52
CA PRO A 675 -21.95 -26.13 -16.67
C PRO A 675 -22.05 -27.10 -17.85
N ASP A 676 -23.18 -27.14 -18.58
CA ASP A 676 -23.48 -28.16 -19.60
C ASP A 676 -22.52 -28.15 -20.81
N GLN A 677 -21.96 -26.99 -21.14
CA GLN A 677 -21.04 -26.75 -22.25
C GLN A 677 -19.95 -25.76 -21.82
N ILE A 678 -18.88 -26.30 -21.26
CA ILE A 678 -17.62 -25.58 -21.08
C ILE A 678 -16.85 -25.66 -22.39
N TRP A 679 -16.59 -24.53 -23.04
CA TRP A 679 -15.65 -24.55 -24.14
C TRP A 679 -14.24 -24.74 -23.56
N TRP A 680 -13.57 -25.82 -23.98
CA TRP A 680 -12.18 -26.15 -23.65
C TRP A 680 -11.16 -25.05 -24.00
N ASP A 681 -11.59 -24.01 -24.72
CA ASP A 681 -10.83 -22.82 -25.09
C ASP A 681 -11.29 -21.53 -24.37
N ALA A 682 -12.26 -21.58 -23.45
CA ALA A 682 -12.78 -20.42 -22.69
C ALA A 682 -11.83 -19.85 -21.62
N TRP A 683 -10.53 -20.15 -21.72
CA TRP A 683 -9.49 -19.66 -20.82
C TRP A 683 -9.09 -18.20 -21.08
N ARG A 684 -9.59 -17.61 -22.17
CA ARG A 684 -9.51 -16.17 -22.49
C ARG A 684 -10.85 -15.64 -22.97
N GLY A 685 -11.11 -14.37 -22.67
CA GLY A 685 -12.33 -13.67 -23.04
C GLY A 685 -12.47 -13.55 -24.56
N TYR A 686 -13.71 -13.38 -25.02
CA TYR A 686 -14.10 -13.23 -26.42
C TYR A 686 -15.28 -12.25 -26.59
N MET A 687 -15.31 -11.53 -27.71
CA MET A 687 -16.36 -10.53 -28.01
C MET A 687 -17.55 -11.19 -28.70
N PHE A 688 -18.49 -11.70 -27.89
CA PHE A 688 -19.67 -12.41 -28.37
C PHE A 688 -20.51 -11.58 -29.36
N ASP A 689 -20.85 -10.34 -29.01
CA ASP A 689 -21.72 -9.51 -29.87
C ASP A 689 -21.05 -9.14 -31.21
N ASN A 690 -19.72 -9.34 -31.31
CA ASN A 690 -18.94 -9.21 -32.54
C ASN A 690 -18.64 -10.57 -33.22
N TRP A 691 -19.25 -11.66 -32.74
CA TRP A 691 -19.05 -13.04 -33.21
C TRP A 691 -17.59 -13.50 -33.19
N LYS A 692 -16.80 -12.98 -32.26
CA LYS A 692 -15.45 -13.50 -31.98
C LYS A 692 -15.55 -14.47 -30.83
N THR A 693 -14.92 -15.62 -31.00
CA THR A 693 -14.76 -16.68 -30.01
C THR A 693 -13.33 -16.66 -29.46
N SER A 694 -13.07 -17.42 -28.41
CA SER A 694 -11.72 -17.65 -27.88
C SER A 694 -10.73 -18.22 -28.92
N ARG A 695 -11.22 -18.76 -30.05
CA ARG A 695 -10.40 -19.24 -31.18
C ARG A 695 -9.98 -18.16 -32.16
N ASP A 696 -10.65 -17.01 -32.11
CA ASP A 696 -10.26 -15.87 -32.93
C ASP A 696 -9.01 -15.23 -32.31
N ASN A 697 -7.92 -15.24 -33.07
CA ASN A 697 -6.69 -14.56 -32.65
C ASN A 697 -6.89 -13.04 -32.64
N GLY A 698 -6.14 -12.37 -31.78
CA GLY A 698 -6.11 -10.91 -31.69
C GLY A 698 -6.54 -10.37 -30.33
N MET A 699 -6.35 -9.06 -30.17
CA MET A 699 -6.71 -8.32 -28.98
C MET A 699 -8.22 -8.35 -28.75
N VAL A 700 -8.60 -8.55 -27.49
CA VAL A 700 -9.99 -8.43 -27.00
C VAL A 700 -10.03 -7.31 -25.96
N TRP A 701 -11.06 -6.47 -26.03
CA TRP A 701 -11.27 -5.36 -25.11
C TRP A 701 -12.73 -5.29 -24.69
N TYR A 702 -12.99 -5.54 -23.41
CA TYR A 702 -14.32 -5.44 -22.81
C TYR A 702 -14.60 -4.03 -22.30
N ASN A 703 -15.87 -3.62 -22.31
CA ASN A 703 -16.35 -2.34 -21.76
C ASN A 703 -17.67 -2.54 -21.02
N ALA A 704 -18.13 -1.53 -20.27
CA ALA A 704 -19.38 -1.60 -19.53
C ALA A 704 -20.64 -1.46 -20.41
N GLU A 705 -20.50 -1.50 -21.74
CA GLU A 705 -21.58 -1.37 -22.72
C GLU A 705 -21.51 -2.47 -23.80
N PRO A 706 -22.66 -2.92 -24.34
CA PRO A 706 -22.68 -3.70 -25.57
C PRO A 706 -21.99 -2.94 -26.72
N PRO A 707 -21.28 -3.62 -27.65
CA PRO A 707 -21.21 -5.05 -27.89
C PRO A 707 -20.12 -5.82 -27.10
N THR A 708 -19.53 -5.25 -26.05
CA THR A 708 -18.39 -5.88 -25.34
C THR A 708 -18.60 -5.90 -23.83
N LEU A 709 -19.84 -6.15 -23.41
CA LEU A 709 -20.28 -6.09 -22.01
C LEU A 709 -19.62 -7.18 -21.14
N TYR A 710 -19.08 -6.77 -19.99
CA TYR A 710 -18.62 -7.66 -18.92
C TYR A 710 -19.52 -7.59 -17.69
N ASP A 711 -19.57 -8.69 -16.93
CA ASP A 711 -20.12 -8.76 -15.59
C ASP A 711 -19.10 -8.23 -14.57
N ILE A 712 -19.55 -7.58 -13.51
CA ILE A 712 -18.67 -7.05 -12.44
C ILE A 712 -19.07 -7.65 -11.12
N ILE A 713 -18.08 -8.16 -10.40
CA ILE A 713 -18.24 -8.72 -9.07
C ILE A 713 -17.45 -7.84 -8.11
N GLN A 714 -18.20 -7.09 -7.30
CA GLN A 714 -17.64 -6.23 -6.26
C GLN A 714 -16.91 -7.08 -5.22
N TYR A 715 -15.80 -6.57 -4.67
CA TYR A 715 -14.90 -7.32 -3.81
C TYR A 715 -15.52 -7.85 -2.50
N LYS A 716 -16.54 -7.21 -1.92
CA LYS A 716 -17.38 -7.78 -0.85
C LYS A 716 -17.99 -9.12 -1.25
N TRP A 717 -18.47 -9.26 -2.49
CA TRP A 717 -19.03 -10.53 -2.95
C TRP A 717 -17.95 -11.55 -3.26
N VAL A 718 -16.76 -11.09 -3.66
CA VAL A 718 -15.59 -11.96 -3.78
C VAL A 718 -15.25 -12.53 -2.40
N ASP A 719 -15.06 -11.67 -1.41
CA ASP A 719 -14.84 -11.99 0.01
C ASP A 719 -15.92 -12.95 0.56
N GLN A 720 -17.19 -12.59 0.43
CA GLN A 720 -18.29 -13.42 0.93
C GLN A 720 -18.38 -14.82 0.28
N LEU A 721 -17.97 -14.97 -0.98
CA LEU A 721 -18.14 -16.22 -1.73
C LEU A 721 -16.87 -17.08 -1.77
N MET A 722 -15.71 -16.50 -1.53
CA MET A 722 -14.46 -17.23 -1.45
C MET A 722 -14.36 -18.02 -0.14
N GLY A 723 -13.78 -19.21 -0.24
CA GLY A 723 -13.38 -20.04 0.90
C GLY A 723 -11.88 -19.88 1.15
N ASN A 724 -11.21 -20.97 1.50
CA ASN A 724 -9.75 -20.99 1.58
C ASN A 724 -9.13 -21.12 0.17
N LEU A 725 -8.14 -20.28 -0.14
CA LEU A 725 -7.35 -20.32 -1.38
C LEU A 725 -6.16 -21.27 -1.28
N HIS A 726 -5.92 -21.87 -0.11
CA HIS A 726 -4.95 -22.95 0.10
C HIS A 726 -3.52 -22.57 -0.31
N SER A 727 -3.07 -21.41 0.13
CA SER A 727 -1.74 -20.85 -0.17
C SER A 727 -1.48 -20.62 -1.66
N GLN A 728 -2.51 -20.26 -2.42
CA GLN A 728 -2.38 -19.83 -3.82
C GLN A 728 -1.55 -18.54 -3.95
N ALA A 729 -0.74 -18.44 -5.00
CA ALA A 729 -0.08 -17.20 -5.39
C ALA A 729 -0.93 -16.46 -6.44
N ASP A 730 -1.36 -15.25 -6.11
CA ASP A 730 -2.31 -14.48 -6.91
C ASP A 730 -1.65 -13.29 -7.61
N PHE A 731 -1.79 -13.22 -8.93
CA PHE A 731 -1.20 -12.18 -9.77
C PHE A 731 -2.27 -11.41 -10.53
N TYR A 732 -2.16 -10.09 -10.54
CA TYR A 732 -3.18 -9.20 -11.11
C TYR A 732 -2.57 -8.12 -12.00
N MET A 733 -3.01 -8.10 -13.25
CA MET A 733 -2.87 -6.97 -14.16
C MET A 733 -4.20 -6.25 -14.27
N SER A 734 -4.34 -5.14 -13.55
CA SER A 734 -5.53 -4.30 -13.58
C SER A 734 -5.31 -2.98 -12.85
N CYS A 735 -5.92 -1.90 -13.34
CA CYS A 735 -5.75 -0.57 -12.75
C CYS A 735 -6.24 -0.53 -11.29
N THR A 736 -5.45 0.04 -10.38
CA THR A 736 -5.78 0.43 -9.00
C THR A 736 -6.22 -0.69 -8.03
N SER A 737 -6.38 -1.94 -8.50
CA SER A 737 -6.84 -3.06 -7.67
C SER A 737 -5.92 -3.32 -6.47
N ALA A 738 -4.61 -3.12 -6.63
CA ALA A 738 -3.65 -3.34 -5.56
C ALA A 738 -3.56 -2.16 -4.56
N ASP A 739 -4.17 -1.01 -4.86
CA ASP A 739 -4.33 0.12 -3.93
C ASP A 739 -5.64 0.03 -3.13
N GLY A 740 -6.66 -0.65 -3.70
CA GLY A 740 -7.92 -0.96 -3.04
C GLY A 740 -7.80 -2.10 -2.02
N ASP A 741 -8.92 -2.73 -1.70
CA ASP A 741 -8.98 -3.74 -0.62
C ASP A 741 -8.67 -5.16 -1.10
N MET A 742 -8.53 -5.37 -2.40
CA MET A 742 -8.26 -6.68 -2.99
C MET A 742 -7.08 -7.42 -2.35
N PRO A 743 -5.90 -6.80 -2.12
CA PRO A 743 -4.79 -7.53 -1.52
C PRO A 743 -5.16 -8.13 -0.17
N MET A 744 -5.89 -7.38 0.65
CA MET A 744 -6.31 -7.82 1.98
C MET A 744 -7.28 -8.99 1.88
N ILE A 745 -8.29 -8.88 1.01
CA ILE A 745 -9.28 -9.96 0.80
C ILE A 745 -8.60 -11.27 0.40
N TYR A 746 -7.69 -11.25 -0.57
CA TYR A 746 -7.01 -12.48 -1.01
C TYR A 746 -6.16 -13.09 0.12
N LEU A 747 -5.47 -12.26 0.90
CA LEU A 747 -4.69 -12.69 2.05
C LEU A 747 -5.60 -13.24 3.17
N ASP A 748 -6.78 -12.65 3.40
CA ASP A 748 -7.78 -13.12 4.39
C ASP A 748 -8.24 -14.54 4.07
N HIS A 749 -8.40 -14.84 2.78
CA HIS A 749 -8.81 -16.14 2.27
C HIS A 749 -7.64 -17.12 2.11
N GLY A 750 -6.44 -16.79 2.59
CA GLY A 750 -5.33 -17.74 2.64
C GLY A 750 -4.46 -17.82 1.40
N ALA A 751 -4.45 -16.79 0.54
CA ALA A 751 -3.39 -16.60 -0.44
C ALA A 751 -2.02 -16.48 0.23
N VAL A 752 -0.96 -17.01 -0.39
CA VAL A 752 0.42 -16.83 0.11
C VAL A 752 0.99 -15.46 -0.28
N CYS A 753 0.62 -14.96 -1.46
CA CYS A 753 0.99 -13.65 -1.93
C CYS A 753 -0.07 -13.07 -2.87
N MET A 754 -0.12 -11.75 -2.93
CA MET A 754 -0.83 -11.01 -3.96
C MET A 754 0.14 -10.06 -4.66
N TYR A 755 0.09 -10.00 -5.99
CA TYR A 755 0.83 -9.06 -6.82
C TYR A 755 -0.13 -8.26 -7.70
N GLY A 756 0.06 -6.95 -7.82
CA GLY A 756 -0.73 -6.18 -8.80
C GLY A 756 -0.46 -4.67 -8.87
N ASN A 757 -1.19 -3.98 -9.75
CA ASN A 757 -1.04 -2.54 -9.96
C ASN A 757 -1.89 -1.72 -8.96
N ALA A 758 -1.24 -0.84 -8.20
CA ALA A 758 -1.83 0.21 -7.35
C ALA A 758 -2.06 1.53 -8.12
N GLY A 759 -1.61 1.60 -9.38
CA GLY A 759 -1.84 2.71 -10.31
C GLY A 759 -2.39 2.21 -11.65
N THR A 760 -1.88 2.74 -12.76
CA THR A 760 -2.27 2.27 -14.10
C THR A 760 -1.74 0.86 -14.39
N GLY A 761 -2.56 -0.04 -14.93
CA GLY A 761 -2.13 -1.28 -15.58
C GLY A 761 -2.37 -1.17 -17.08
N LEU A 762 -1.37 -0.75 -17.86
CA LEU A 762 -1.57 -0.38 -19.26
C LEU A 762 -1.36 -1.56 -20.21
N CYS A 763 -2.37 -1.91 -21.00
CA CYS A 763 -2.21 -2.86 -22.11
C CYS A 763 -1.61 -2.17 -23.36
N PRO A 764 -0.60 -2.74 -24.06
CA PRO A 764 0.01 -4.06 -23.85
C PRO A 764 1.28 -4.05 -22.98
N GLU A 765 1.60 -2.92 -22.33
CA GLU A 765 2.85 -2.75 -21.58
C GLU A 765 2.94 -3.66 -20.36
N ALA A 766 1.96 -3.57 -19.46
CA ALA A 766 1.90 -4.34 -18.22
C ALA A 766 1.78 -5.84 -18.52
N ASP A 767 0.99 -6.20 -19.54
CA ASP A 767 0.89 -7.59 -20.01
C ASP A 767 2.24 -8.13 -20.52
N LEU A 768 3.00 -7.34 -21.29
CA LEU A 768 4.34 -7.72 -21.74
C LEU A 768 5.30 -7.91 -20.56
N GLN A 769 5.23 -7.00 -19.58
CA GLN A 769 6.03 -7.10 -18.37
C GLN A 769 5.69 -8.38 -17.58
N ASP A 770 4.41 -8.69 -17.44
CA ASP A 770 3.93 -9.88 -16.75
C ASP A 770 4.31 -11.16 -17.51
N ASP A 771 4.24 -11.17 -18.84
CA ASP A 771 4.74 -12.27 -19.67
C ASP A 771 6.23 -12.56 -19.41
N MET A 772 7.04 -11.51 -19.29
CA MET A 772 8.48 -11.64 -18.99
C MET A 772 8.72 -12.10 -17.55
N PHE A 773 7.97 -11.55 -16.60
CA PHE A 773 7.99 -11.91 -15.19
C PHE A 773 7.59 -13.38 -14.97
N PHE A 774 6.50 -13.85 -15.56
CA PHE A 774 6.04 -15.24 -15.42
C PHE A 774 7.01 -16.24 -16.03
N ARG A 775 7.75 -15.88 -17.09
CA ARG A 775 8.83 -16.73 -17.58
C ARG A 775 9.94 -16.90 -16.54
N ASP A 776 10.30 -15.84 -15.83
CA ASP A 776 11.32 -15.91 -14.79
C ASP A 776 10.83 -16.71 -13.58
N VAL A 777 9.62 -16.42 -13.08
CA VAL A 777 9.07 -17.11 -11.90
C VAL A 777 8.68 -18.56 -12.18
N MET A 778 7.89 -18.79 -13.23
CA MET A 778 7.27 -20.10 -13.44
C MET A 778 8.17 -21.10 -14.16
N ILE A 779 9.00 -20.62 -15.11
CA ILE A 779 9.87 -21.48 -15.93
C ILE A 779 11.28 -21.56 -15.35
N LYS A 780 11.88 -20.45 -14.93
CA LYS A 780 13.25 -20.47 -14.36
C LYS A 780 13.26 -20.79 -12.86
N GLY A 781 12.14 -20.55 -12.16
CA GLY A 781 12.05 -20.75 -10.72
C GLY A 781 12.70 -19.62 -9.92
N ASP A 782 12.78 -18.42 -10.51
CA ASP A 782 13.30 -17.24 -9.81
C ASP A 782 12.30 -16.78 -8.73
N PRO A 783 12.76 -16.26 -7.57
CA PRO A 783 11.87 -15.65 -6.59
C PRO A 783 11.16 -14.41 -7.17
N ILE A 784 9.94 -14.12 -6.68
CA ILE A 784 9.06 -13.11 -7.29
C ILE A 784 9.67 -11.69 -7.30
N GLY A 785 10.31 -11.25 -6.22
CA GLY A 785 10.92 -9.92 -6.11
C GLY A 785 12.07 -9.72 -7.12
N PRO A 786 13.11 -10.56 -7.09
CA PRO A 786 14.19 -10.54 -8.09
C PRO A 786 13.72 -10.71 -9.55
N ALA A 787 12.65 -11.45 -9.80
CA ALA A 787 12.09 -11.58 -11.16
C ALA A 787 11.44 -10.28 -11.63
N PHE A 788 10.68 -9.62 -10.76
CA PHE A 788 10.03 -8.34 -11.06
C PHE A 788 11.03 -7.18 -11.16
N SER A 789 12.04 -7.15 -10.28
CA SER A 789 13.06 -6.08 -10.21
C SER A 789 13.77 -5.85 -11.55
N LYS A 790 14.06 -6.94 -12.29
CA LYS A 790 14.65 -6.91 -13.65
C LYS A 790 13.77 -6.18 -14.67
N GLN A 791 12.45 -6.17 -14.47
CA GLN A 791 11.51 -5.56 -15.39
C GLN A 791 11.36 -4.06 -15.15
N VAL A 792 11.51 -3.60 -13.89
CA VAL A 792 11.29 -2.20 -13.51
C VAL A 792 12.10 -1.24 -14.37
N TRP A 793 13.41 -1.48 -14.56
CA TRP A 793 14.23 -0.57 -15.35
C TRP A 793 13.82 -0.52 -16.84
N LEU A 794 13.33 -1.64 -17.39
CA LEU A 794 12.88 -1.73 -18.78
C LEU A 794 11.53 -1.03 -19.01
N HIS A 795 10.65 -1.07 -18.01
CA HIS A 795 9.25 -0.72 -18.15
C HIS A 795 8.86 0.59 -17.45
N TYR A 796 9.48 0.88 -16.32
CA TYR A 796 9.10 1.95 -15.39
C TYR A 796 10.28 2.85 -15.00
N ARG A 797 9.97 3.90 -14.24
CA ARG A 797 10.99 4.72 -13.58
C ARG A 797 11.61 3.91 -12.44
N ASP A 798 12.84 3.46 -12.65
CA ASP A 798 13.63 2.78 -11.62
C ASP A 798 14.28 3.78 -10.65
N PHE A 799 13.62 4.05 -9.52
CA PHE A 799 14.11 4.98 -8.50
C PHE A 799 15.32 4.45 -7.73
N THR A 800 15.61 3.15 -7.81
CA THR A 800 16.76 2.52 -7.13
C THR A 800 18.09 2.90 -7.78
N THR A 801 18.08 3.17 -9.09
CA THR A 801 19.28 3.58 -9.85
C THR A 801 19.32 5.07 -10.16
N LEU A 802 18.16 5.74 -10.23
CA LEU A 802 18.01 7.13 -10.68
C LEU A 802 18.65 7.39 -12.07
N ASP A 803 18.89 6.33 -12.84
CA ASP A 803 19.52 6.39 -14.16
C ASP A 803 18.64 7.20 -15.13
N PRO A 804 19.19 8.22 -15.81
CA PRO A 804 18.43 8.99 -16.78
C PRO A 804 17.72 8.16 -17.86
N THR A 805 18.23 6.98 -18.21
CA THR A 805 17.60 6.10 -19.22
C THR A 805 16.26 5.56 -18.74
N SER A 806 16.17 5.08 -17.50
CA SER A 806 14.90 4.62 -16.93
C SER A 806 14.03 5.79 -16.46
N MET A 807 14.62 6.89 -15.98
CA MET A 807 13.85 8.06 -15.53
C MET A 807 13.07 8.74 -16.66
N TYR A 808 13.66 8.83 -17.85
CA TYR A 808 13.10 9.57 -19.00
C TYR A 808 12.95 8.71 -20.26
N GLY A 809 13.06 7.38 -20.11
CA GLY A 809 12.90 6.42 -21.20
C GLY A 809 11.48 6.41 -21.78
N SER A 810 11.34 5.85 -22.98
CA SER A 810 10.04 5.88 -23.69
C SER A 810 8.93 5.16 -22.96
N SER A 811 9.23 4.06 -22.25
CA SER A 811 8.22 3.32 -21.49
C SER A 811 7.79 4.12 -20.27
N SER A 812 8.77 4.57 -19.48
CA SER A 812 8.56 5.34 -18.24
C SER A 812 7.77 6.62 -18.40
N MET A 813 7.83 7.26 -19.58
CA MET A 813 7.09 8.49 -19.84
C MET A 813 5.66 8.26 -20.35
N GLN A 814 5.27 7.01 -20.59
CA GLN A 814 3.92 6.64 -21.03
C GLN A 814 3.13 5.91 -19.94
N VAL A 815 3.77 5.54 -18.83
CA VAL A 815 3.17 4.72 -17.79
C VAL A 815 3.43 5.29 -16.40
N THR A 816 2.38 5.27 -15.58
CA THR A 816 2.37 5.74 -14.19
C THR A 816 1.90 4.62 -13.26
N THR A 817 2.55 3.47 -13.34
CA THR A 817 2.27 2.30 -12.50
C THR A 817 2.95 2.42 -11.14
N ILE A 818 2.28 1.89 -10.13
CA ILE A 818 2.85 1.52 -8.84
C ILE A 818 2.56 0.03 -8.74
N GLN A 819 3.54 -0.83 -9.01
CA GLN A 819 3.36 -2.26 -8.83
C GLN A 819 3.59 -2.60 -7.37
N CYS A 820 2.87 -3.60 -6.87
CA CYS A 820 2.94 -4.04 -5.49
C CYS A 820 3.14 -5.57 -5.41
N ILE A 821 3.98 -6.01 -4.46
CA ILE A 821 4.08 -7.40 -3.99
C ILE A 821 3.65 -7.41 -2.52
N TYR A 822 2.51 -8.00 -2.22
CA TYR A 822 2.05 -8.27 -0.86
C TYR A 822 2.37 -9.72 -0.49
N GLY A 823 3.27 -9.91 0.47
CA GLY A 823 3.90 -11.18 0.80
C GLY A 823 5.43 -11.07 0.85
N ASP A 824 6.11 -12.19 1.10
CA ASP A 824 7.58 -12.24 1.06
C ASP A 824 8.08 -12.14 -0.40
N PRO A 825 8.88 -11.13 -0.76
CA PRO A 825 9.41 -11.01 -2.12
C PRO A 825 10.41 -12.12 -2.48
N ASN A 826 10.91 -12.89 -1.51
CA ASN A 826 11.73 -14.09 -1.76
C ASN A 826 10.90 -15.37 -1.95
N LEU A 827 9.57 -15.27 -2.01
CA LEU A 827 8.70 -16.40 -2.35
C LEU A 827 9.10 -17.00 -3.71
N ILE A 828 9.33 -18.30 -3.71
CA ILE A 828 9.46 -19.12 -4.93
C ILE A 828 8.15 -19.87 -5.10
N VAL A 829 7.50 -19.71 -6.26
CA VAL A 829 6.23 -20.37 -6.56
C VAL A 829 6.41 -21.88 -6.70
N TYR A 830 5.42 -22.65 -6.24
CA TYR A 830 5.48 -24.10 -6.19
C TYR A 830 5.68 -24.70 -7.58
N SER A 831 6.54 -25.71 -7.68
CA SER A 831 6.67 -26.58 -8.85
C SER A 831 6.30 -28.02 -8.47
N PRO A 832 5.59 -28.77 -9.33
CA PRO A 832 5.36 -30.22 -9.16
C PRO A 832 6.63 -31.04 -8.91
N GLU A 833 7.81 -30.50 -9.23
CA GLU A 833 9.11 -31.11 -8.96
C GLU A 833 9.57 -30.98 -7.50
N TRP A 834 8.92 -30.16 -6.68
CA TRP A 834 9.25 -30.01 -5.27
C TRP A 834 9.03 -31.33 -4.50
N HIS A 835 9.83 -31.52 -3.46
CA HIS A 835 9.66 -32.62 -2.52
C HIS A 835 9.01 -32.11 -1.23
N SER A 836 7.90 -32.73 -0.85
CA SER A 836 7.19 -32.37 0.38
C SER A 836 8.13 -32.54 1.59
N PRO A 837 8.36 -31.47 2.39
CA PRO A 837 9.18 -31.57 3.57
C PRO A 837 8.58 -32.58 4.55
N VAL A 838 9.41 -33.26 5.35
CA VAL A 838 8.93 -34.18 6.38
C VAL A 838 8.85 -33.41 7.70
N PRO A 839 7.67 -33.29 8.34
CA PRO A 839 7.57 -32.61 9.64
C PRO A 839 8.38 -33.35 10.71
N VAL A 840 9.06 -32.61 11.57
CA VAL A 840 9.69 -33.17 12.78
C VAL A 840 8.64 -33.58 13.81
N ASP A 841 8.96 -34.50 14.71
CA ASP A 841 8.08 -34.78 15.85
C ASP A 841 8.15 -33.60 16.83
N ALA A 842 6.98 -33.22 17.36
CA ALA A 842 6.83 -32.15 18.33
C ALA A 842 7.39 -32.53 19.71
#